data_AF-A0A364N2M9-F1
#
_entry.id   AF-A0A364N2M9-F1
#
_cell.length_a   1.000
_cell.length_b   1.000
_cell.length_c   1.000
_cell.angle_alpha   90.00
_cell.angle_beta   90.00
_cell.angle_gamma   90.00
#
_symmetry.space_group_name_H-M   'P 1'
#
loop_
_entity.id
_entity.type
_entity.pdbx_description
1 polymer ?
#
loop_
_entity_poly.entity_id
_entity_poly.type
_entity_poly.pdbx_seq_one_letter_code
_entity_poly.pdbx_strand_id
1 'polypeptide(L)'
;MASKKMNVLVYSGNGSTSESVRHCLYTLRRLLSPSYAVIPVSSDIIIREPWFSTCALLVFPGGADMGYCRTLNGEGNRRISRYVNAGGSYLGFCAGGYYGSAKCEFELDDPNMAVEGDRELAFFPGTCRGLAFAGFKYASEAGARAADIKIHKDAFDGPNDSVPETFKSYYNGGGVFVDAKKLEGRGVQILASYTEDLHVDSGDSKAAVVYRKVGEGHVVVTGPHPEFAPQNLSKIPSLPHYTTLIDELLATDKTRVAFMRLMLEKLGLQVNEQEQAVPSLSRLHLTAHDLADVSDLVASWSEIITVIDGEEYIKGENDVFRMEKEGTAWSVNELKRAVSAVSEKLPSLGAITEGSKEQAERGEEKGDTKKKKPKTVEEEIQECIEYTASTDPDQIVEYEKIVKIIIPHEKGLPSTKDVPFHHEAYYANLHHYHNKLRNPDASFGKHLLYGEVVTSTNTLLEKNPSLLRNLPNGFTVTATTQIAGRGRGSNVWVAPRGALMFSTVLHHSFALSQSAPVIFIQYLAALAIVQGIKGYAPGYEKIPVKLKWPNDIYAQLPGSANNPVVKIGGILVNSSYSGSSYDIIPGIGLNLSNALPTTSLNLLASSQSPPLKAFTAEKLLASILAHFETLYSTFCQTGFNRDMEGEYYDNWLHTDQVVTLESEGGVKAKIKGITRDWGLLLAEELGWEDRPTGRVVTLQSDSTLPPQPHQPHLGEQGSVHLAHLEFPQHHQHHPEHHPTQQQRRLRPPLNRKPRHQLRISPSRARQTKKKLSPPSTMNLSAFRPVFRPYSGAASIPRVASNWQKSTTRPGQKTPTASFSSTAQLQKRAKKGAGNDPRITNIRYHLTHPLTPRPLHFSRTRSLRHWTIHRAWLLFLRKRRWAEERELERQYMSMRAACEHLRLLDNNGNRVSESEGGGQGPDAGRLGARGREVGRLYRSAMLKRGVWGSVPVEYGRVQTDFPAREGWNHAWTRN
;
A
#
# COMPACT_ATOMS: atom_id res chain seq x y z
N MET A 1 23.35 18.18 -26.47
CA MET A 1 23.50 18.56 -25.05
C MET A 1 23.28 17.31 -24.21
N ALA A 2 23.99 17.12 -23.10
CA ALA A 2 23.58 16.11 -22.12
C ALA A 2 22.27 16.55 -21.46
N SER A 3 21.36 15.62 -21.17
CA SER A 3 20.19 15.94 -20.35
C SER A 3 20.66 16.26 -18.93
N LYS A 4 20.26 17.41 -18.38
CA LYS A 4 20.54 17.74 -16.98
C LYS A 4 19.91 16.63 -16.12
N LYS A 5 20.72 15.98 -15.28
CA LYS A 5 20.22 15.03 -14.28
C LYS A 5 19.46 15.83 -13.22
N MET A 6 18.17 15.54 -13.06
CA MET A 6 17.23 16.31 -12.21
C MET A 6 16.64 15.50 -11.06
N ASN A 7 16.82 14.18 -11.04
CA ASN A 7 16.10 13.30 -10.11
C ASN A 7 17.03 12.63 -9.10
N VAL A 8 16.65 12.66 -7.83
CA VAL A 8 17.21 11.83 -6.76
C VAL A 8 16.20 10.75 -6.46
N LEU A 9 16.59 9.49 -6.67
CA LEU A 9 15.69 8.35 -6.58
C LEU A 9 15.93 7.61 -5.26
N VAL A 10 14.92 7.54 -4.40
CA VAL A 10 15.01 6.86 -3.09
C VAL A 10 14.25 5.54 -3.17
N TYR A 11 14.93 4.42 -3.03
CA TYR A 11 14.26 3.12 -3.06
C TYR A 11 13.32 2.96 -1.86
N SER A 12 12.06 2.63 -2.13
CA SER A 12 10.98 2.47 -1.14
C SER A 12 10.22 1.14 -1.31
N GLY A 13 10.90 0.11 -1.81
CA GLY A 13 10.35 -1.23 -2.02
C GLY A 13 10.73 -2.23 -0.92
N ASN A 14 10.54 -3.52 -1.21
CA ASN A 14 10.92 -4.63 -0.35
C ASN A 14 12.36 -4.50 0.16
N GLY A 15 12.56 -4.63 1.47
CA GLY A 15 13.85 -4.44 2.15
C GLY A 15 14.04 -3.07 2.81
N SER A 16 13.31 -2.02 2.42
CA SER A 16 13.37 -0.72 3.08
C SER A 16 12.33 -0.61 4.21
N THR A 17 12.63 0.14 5.28
CA THR A 17 11.59 0.53 6.26
C THR A 17 10.92 1.83 5.84
N SER A 18 9.61 1.95 6.11
CA SER A 18 8.87 3.20 5.90
C SER A 18 9.49 4.39 6.63
N GLU A 19 10.13 4.16 7.78
CA GLU A 19 10.71 5.20 8.62
C GLU A 19 12.06 5.68 8.09
N SER A 20 12.93 4.75 7.68
CA SER A 20 14.18 5.10 6.97
C SER A 20 13.89 5.82 5.66
N VAL A 21 12.84 5.41 4.92
CA VAL A 21 12.36 6.14 3.74
C VAL A 21 11.84 7.54 4.12
N ARG A 22 11.07 7.69 5.21
CA ARG A 22 10.55 8.98 5.70
C ARG A 22 11.67 9.97 6.01
N HIS A 23 12.65 9.58 6.83
CA HIS A 23 13.81 10.42 7.18
C HIS A 23 14.70 10.71 5.97
N CYS A 24 14.98 9.71 5.14
CA CYS A 24 15.77 9.86 3.91
C CYS A 24 15.14 10.88 2.94
N LEU A 25 13.83 10.76 2.66
CA LEU A 25 13.10 11.72 1.84
C LEU A 25 13.09 13.13 2.46
N TYR A 26 12.96 13.25 3.78
CA TYR A 26 12.98 14.53 4.48
C TYR A 26 14.31 15.27 4.32
N THR A 27 15.42 14.65 4.76
CA THR A 27 16.74 15.30 4.73
C THR A 27 17.21 15.56 3.31
N LEU A 28 16.99 14.64 2.36
CA LEU A 28 17.35 14.89 0.96
C LEU A 28 16.53 16.02 0.34
N ARG A 29 15.23 16.18 0.68
CA ARG A 29 14.41 17.28 0.15
C ARG A 29 14.92 18.63 0.64
N ARG A 30 15.22 18.78 1.93
CA ARG A 30 15.73 20.04 2.51
C ARG A 30 17.06 20.48 1.89
N LEU A 31 17.95 19.52 1.61
CA LEU A 31 19.30 19.77 1.09
C LEU A 31 19.39 19.94 -0.44
N LEU A 32 18.40 19.44 -1.20
CA LEU A 32 18.49 19.34 -2.67
C LEU A 32 17.32 19.98 -3.44
N SER A 33 16.22 20.39 -2.80
CA SER A 33 15.11 21.09 -3.48
C SER A 33 15.38 22.60 -3.54
N PRO A 34 15.18 23.32 -4.66
CA PRO A 34 14.54 22.89 -5.90
C PRO A 34 15.51 22.33 -6.96
N SER A 35 16.82 22.24 -6.67
CA SER A 35 17.86 21.81 -7.60
C SER A 35 17.63 20.41 -8.20
N TYR A 36 17.05 19.50 -7.40
CA TYR A 36 16.65 18.15 -7.80
C TYR A 36 15.27 17.77 -7.24
N ALA A 37 14.53 16.95 -7.97
CA ALA A 37 13.31 16.30 -7.49
C ALA A 37 13.65 15.01 -6.72
N VAL A 38 13.28 14.93 -5.45
CA VAL A 38 13.50 13.75 -4.59
C VAL A 38 12.27 12.84 -4.59
N ILE A 39 12.38 11.72 -5.31
CA ILE A 39 11.28 10.86 -5.75
C ILE A 39 11.48 9.44 -5.17
N PRO A 40 10.55 8.91 -4.35
CA PRO A 40 10.59 7.50 -3.95
C PRO A 40 10.29 6.57 -5.15
N VAL A 41 10.94 5.41 -5.23
CA VAL A 41 10.80 4.46 -6.34
C VAL A 41 10.71 3.00 -5.88
N SER A 42 9.91 2.20 -6.60
CA SER A 42 9.81 0.75 -6.41
C SER A 42 10.81 -0.03 -7.27
N SER A 43 10.94 -1.32 -7.01
CA SER A 43 11.73 -2.26 -7.83
C SER A 43 11.27 -2.32 -9.28
N ASP A 44 9.96 -2.30 -9.57
CA ASP A 44 9.45 -2.25 -10.94
C ASP A 44 9.93 -1.00 -11.71
N ILE A 45 10.06 0.16 -11.04
CA ILE A 45 10.63 1.36 -11.67
C ILE A 45 12.12 1.13 -11.97
N ILE A 46 12.87 0.58 -11.01
CA ILE A 46 14.31 0.27 -11.20
C ILE A 46 14.52 -0.71 -12.36
N ILE A 47 13.70 -1.75 -12.48
CA ILE A 47 13.84 -2.83 -13.47
C ILE A 47 13.25 -2.45 -14.84
N ARG A 48 12.09 -1.79 -14.91
CA ARG A 48 11.32 -1.64 -16.17
C ARG A 48 11.34 -0.23 -16.77
N GLU A 49 11.41 0.82 -15.97
CA GLU A 49 11.28 2.22 -16.44
C GLU A 49 12.62 2.84 -16.90
N PRO A 50 12.63 3.83 -17.81
CA PRO A 50 13.86 4.40 -18.39
C PRO A 50 14.46 5.55 -17.53
N TRP A 51 14.77 5.28 -16.26
CA TRP A 51 15.19 6.30 -15.29
C TRP A 51 16.61 6.87 -15.45
N PHE A 52 17.51 6.14 -16.13
CA PHE A 52 18.97 6.37 -16.13
C PHE A 52 19.39 7.81 -16.52
N SER A 53 18.76 8.37 -17.57
CA SER A 53 19.16 9.62 -18.21
C SER A 53 18.87 10.89 -17.38
N THR A 54 18.09 10.73 -16.31
CA THR A 54 17.65 11.85 -15.44
C THR A 54 18.07 11.68 -13.99
N CYS A 55 18.55 10.50 -13.58
CA CYS A 55 18.95 10.19 -12.21
C CYS A 55 20.34 10.79 -11.88
N ALA A 56 20.36 11.74 -10.95
CA ALA A 56 21.55 12.32 -10.34
C ALA A 56 22.16 11.38 -9.29
N LEU A 57 21.30 10.80 -8.45
CA LEU A 57 21.65 9.94 -7.33
C LEU A 57 20.58 8.87 -7.14
N LEU A 58 21.02 7.63 -6.88
CA LEU A 58 20.17 6.52 -6.45
C LEU A 58 20.49 6.16 -5.01
N VAL A 59 19.47 6.07 -4.16
CA VAL A 59 19.60 5.95 -2.70
C VAL A 59 18.88 4.70 -2.19
N PHE A 60 19.53 3.93 -1.32
CA PHE A 60 18.95 2.77 -0.63
C PHE A 60 18.94 3.02 0.89
N PRO A 61 17.76 3.23 1.51
CA PRO A 61 17.64 3.46 2.96
C PRO A 61 17.90 2.22 3.84
N GLY A 62 17.76 2.40 5.16
CA GLY A 62 17.77 1.32 6.16
C GLY A 62 16.61 0.33 6.06
N GLY A 63 16.81 -0.84 6.69
CA GLY A 63 15.86 -1.96 6.71
C GLY A 63 16.55 -3.32 6.77
N ALA A 64 16.17 -4.23 5.86
CA ALA A 64 16.73 -5.58 5.74
C ALA A 64 17.20 -5.85 4.31
N ASP A 65 18.51 -5.96 4.11
CA ASP A 65 19.18 -6.04 2.81
C ASP A 65 18.74 -7.23 1.95
N MET A 66 18.39 -8.36 2.57
CA MET A 66 17.82 -9.54 1.91
C MET A 66 16.49 -9.24 1.20
N GLY A 67 15.76 -8.19 1.59
CA GLY A 67 14.60 -7.71 0.84
C GLY A 67 14.97 -7.04 -0.49
N TYR A 68 16.09 -6.30 -0.52
CA TYR A 68 16.65 -5.77 -1.77
C TYR A 68 17.13 -6.91 -2.66
N CYS A 69 17.90 -7.85 -2.09
CA CYS A 69 18.46 -8.99 -2.82
C CYS A 69 17.39 -9.86 -3.49
N ARG A 70 16.33 -10.24 -2.75
CA ARG A 70 15.20 -11.04 -3.27
C ARG A 70 14.44 -10.38 -4.43
N THR A 71 14.55 -9.07 -4.61
CA THR A 71 13.70 -8.31 -5.55
C THR A 71 14.50 -7.60 -6.65
N LEU A 72 15.82 -7.44 -6.50
CA LEU A 72 16.68 -6.75 -7.47
C LEU A 72 17.83 -7.59 -8.05
N ASN A 73 18.13 -8.77 -7.50
CA ASN A 73 19.19 -9.63 -8.04
C ASN A 73 18.94 -9.99 -9.52
N GLY A 74 20.02 -10.08 -10.30
CA GLY A 74 19.97 -10.16 -11.74
C GLY A 74 19.71 -8.79 -12.38
N GLU A 75 18.53 -8.56 -12.97
CA GLU A 75 18.35 -7.39 -13.85
C GLU A 75 18.33 -6.04 -13.12
N GLY A 76 17.83 -5.98 -11.88
CA GLY A 76 17.90 -4.77 -11.06
C GLY A 76 19.36 -4.37 -10.81
N ASN A 77 20.16 -5.31 -10.30
CA ASN A 77 21.57 -5.11 -9.99
C ASN A 77 22.40 -4.81 -11.25
N ARG A 78 22.21 -5.53 -12.36
CA ARG A 78 22.85 -5.21 -13.65
C ARG A 78 22.54 -3.78 -14.12
N ARG A 79 21.32 -3.29 -13.88
CA ARG A 79 20.92 -1.92 -14.24
C ARG A 79 21.53 -0.89 -13.30
N ILE A 80 21.52 -1.12 -11.99
CA ILE A 80 22.16 -0.27 -10.98
C ILE A 80 23.67 -0.17 -11.25
N SER A 81 24.36 -1.29 -11.44
CA SER A 81 25.79 -1.33 -11.76
C SER A 81 26.12 -0.68 -13.10
N ARG A 82 25.28 -0.83 -14.14
CA ARG A 82 25.45 -0.10 -15.41
C ARG A 82 25.29 1.41 -15.22
N TYR A 83 24.31 1.84 -14.43
CA TYR A 83 24.09 3.26 -14.12
C TYR A 83 25.29 3.87 -13.39
N VAL A 84 25.78 3.23 -12.32
CA VAL A 84 26.96 3.71 -11.58
C VAL A 84 28.19 3.76 -12.48
N ASN A 85 28.56 2.66 -13.15
CA ASN A 85 29.75 2.64 -14.02
C ASN A 85 29.73 3.70 -15.14
N ALA A 86 28.54 4.11 -15.59
CA ALA A 86 28.33 5.18 -16.58
C ALA A 86 28.26 6.61 -15.98
N GLY A 87 28.86 6.84 -14.80
CA GLY A 87 28.87 8.15 -14.14
C GLY A 87 27.63 8.43 -13.31
N GLY A 88 26.96 7.40 -12.79
CA GLY A 88 25.86 7.50 -11.83
C GLY A 88 26.38 7.49 -10.38
N SER A 89 25.57 8.01 -9.45
CA SER A 89 25.93 8.07 -8.03
C SER A 89 25.03 7.17 -7.18
N TYR A 90 25.61 6.45 -6.21
CA TYR A 90 24.91 5.55 -5.28
C TYR A 90 25.16 5.98 -3.82
N LEU A 91 24.11 5.96 -3.00
CA LEU A 91 24.18 6.18 -1.55
C LEU A 91 23.38 5.11 -0.80
N GLY A 92 24.07 4.28 -0.01
CA GLY A 92 23.44 3.21 0.78
C GLY A 92 23.54 3.45 2.28
N PHE A 93 22.39 3.56 2.96
CA PHE A 93 22.31 3.72 4.42
C PHE A 93 22.03 2.39 5.13
N CYS A 94 22.87 1.98 6.08
CA CYS A 94 22.72 0.75 6.87
C CYS A 94 22.47 -0.47 5.98
N ALA A 95 21.23 -0.99 5.87
CA ALA A 95 20.83 -2.03 4.92
C ALA A 95 21.27 -1.76 3.47
N GLY A 96 21.19 -0.51 3.00
CA GLY A 96 21.70 -0.10 1.68
C GLY A 96 23.23 -0.13 1.59
N GLY A 97 23.93 -0.04 2.72
CA GLY A 97 25.38 -0.20 2.84
C GLY A 97 25.83 -1.67 2.79
N TYR A 98 25.15 -2.56 3.54
CA TYR A 98 25.36 -4.01 3.42
C TYR A 98 25.08 -4.50 1.98
N TYR A 99 23.96 -4.10 1.39
CA TYR A 99 23.59 -4.43 0.00
C TYR A 99 24.56 -3.86 -1.06
N GLY A 100 25.17 -2.71 -0.80
CA GLY A 100 26.21 -2.12 -1.65
C GLY A 100 27.62 -2.69 -1.44
N SER A 101 27.80 -3.61 -0.48
CA SER A 101 29.08 -4.28 -0.20
C SER A 101 29.25 -5.54 -1.05
N ALA A 102 30.37 -6.26 -0.91
CA ALA A 102 30.63 -7.52 -1.60
C ALA A 102 30.14 -8.72 -0.78
N LYS A 103 30.31 -8.66 0.55
CA LYS A 103 29.76 -9.62 1.52
C LYS A 103 29.04 -8.89 2.64
N CYS A 104 27.97 -9.48 3.12
CA CYS A 104 27.24 -9.09 4.32
C CYS A 104 27.46 -10.17 5.40
N GLU A 105 27.77 -9.74 6.62
CA GLU A 105 27.82 -10.55 7.84
C GLU A 105 27.03 -9.79 8.92
N PHE A 106 25.92 -10.31 9.41
CA PHE A 106 25.05 -9.63 10.37
C PHE A 106 24.56 -10.62 11.43
N GLU A 107 24.78 -10.33 12.72
CA GLU A 107 24.34 -11.13 13.87
C GLU A 107 24.61 -12.64 13.73
N LEU A 108 25.82 -13.01 13.30
CA LEU A 108 26.21 -14.41 13.06
C LEU A 108 26.06 -15.29 14.31
N ASP A 109 26.13 -14.70 15.51
CA ASP A 109 26.01 -15.38 16.79
C ASP A 109 24.55 -15.64 17.25
N ASP A 110 23.53 -15.04 16.61
CA ASP A 110 22.11 -15.37 16.84
C ASP A 110 21.52 -16.09 15.61
N PRO A 111 21.28 -17.42 15.66
CA PRO A 111 20.68 -18.19 14.58
C PRO A 111 19.30 -17.71 14.09
N ASN A 112 18.62 -16.81 14.82
CA ASN A 112 17.33 -16.22 14.45
C ASN A 112 17.47 -14.90 13.68
N MET A 113 18.64 -14.24 13.76
CA MET A 113 18.93 -12.96 13.10
C MET A 113 20.09 -13.04 12.09
N ALA A 114 20.90 -14.11 12.15
CA ALA A 114 22.06 -14.33 11.30
C ALA A 114 21.76 -14.18 9.80
N VAL A 115 22.46 -13.23 9.16
CA VAL A 115 22.51 -13.08 7.70
C VAL A 115 23.96 -13.07 7.27
N GLU A 116 24.35 -14.09 6.51
CA GLU A 116 25.65 -14.17 5.84
C GLU A 116 25.45 -14.29 4.32
N GLY A 117 26.37 -13.71 3.54
CA GLY A 117 26.61 -14.11 2.16
C GLY A 117 26.99 -12.97 1.23
N ASP A 118 27.25 -13.32 -0.02
CA ASP A 118 27.66 -12.40 -1.06
C ASP A 118 26.54 -11.45 -1.51
N ARG A 119 26.91 -10.34 -2.16
CA ARG A 119 26.01 -9.32 -2.70
C ARG A 119 26.49 -8.89 -4.09
N GLU A 120 25.62 -9.01 -5.10
CA GLU A 120 25.97 -8.86 -6.53
C GLU A 120 26.43 -7.45 -6.93
N LEU A 121 26.11 -6.40 -6.16
CA LEU A 121 26.57 -5.03 -6.46
C LEU A 121 28.08 -4.86 -6.21
N ALA A 122 28.61 -5.41 -5.10
CA ALA A 122 30.03 -5.41 -4.75
C ALA A 122 30.75 -4.05 -4.88
N PHE A 123 30.05 -2.93 -4.65
CA PHE A 123 30.60 -1.59 -4.84
C PHE A 123 31.65 -1.24 -3.79
N PHE A 124 31.36 -1.49 -2.50
CA PHE A 124 32.41 -1.66 -1.49
C PHE A 124 32.93 -3.11 -1.60
N PRO A 125 34.23 -3.33 -1.89
CA PRO A 125 34.70 -4.63 -2.38
C PRO A 125 35.15 -5.59 -1.26
N GLY A 126 34.63 -5.41 -0.04
CA GLY A 126 34.89 -6.22 1.15
C GLY A 126 33.61 -6.52 1.94
N THR A 127 33.76 -6.93 3.19
CA THR A 127 32.65 -7.27 4.10
C THR A 127 32.14 -6.03 4.83
N CYS A 128 30.82 -5.81 4.82
CA CYS A 128 30.17 -4.99 5.85
C CYS A 128 29.67 -5.92 6.96
N ARG A 129 30.18 -5.73 8.18
CA ARG A 129 29.94 -6.60 9.34
C ARG A 129 29.11 -5.90 10.40
N GLY A 130 28.05 -6.54 10.87
CA GLY A 130 27.14 -6.06 11.90
C GLY A 130 26.89 -7.08 13.00
N LEU A 131 26.48 -6.65 14.17
CA LEU A 131 26.23 -5.25 14.55
C LEU A 131 27.51 -4.49 14.95
N ALA A 132 27.63 -3.22 14.56
CA ALA A 132 28.70 -2.36 15.09
C ALA A 132 28.57 -2.17 16.62
N PHE A 133 27.33 -2.12 17.13
CA PHE A 133 26.99 -2.14 18.55
C PHE A 133 25.79 -3.08 18.82
N ALA A 134 25.92 -3.93 19.84
CA ALA A 134 24.95 -4.95 20.23
C ALA A 134 23.57 -4.40 20.65
N GLY A 135 22.57 -5.29 20.73
CA GLY A 135 21.26 -5.00 21.34
C GLY A 135 20.15 -4.58 20.36
N PHE A 136 20.41 -4.64 19.04
CA PHE A 136 19.39 -4.43 18.01
C PHE A 136 18.18 -5.34 18.20
N LYS A 137 17.02 -4.87 17.77
CA LYS A 137 15.80 -5.70 17.73
C LYS A 137 14.87 -5.21 16.62
N TYR A 138 14.48 -6.11 15.72
CA TYR A 138 13.54 -5.79 14.64
C TYR A 138 12.25 -5.14 15.15
N ALA A 139 11.82 -4.08 14.47
CA ALA A 139 10.67 -3.24 14.82
C ALA A 139 10.71 -2.66 16.26
N SER A 140 11.90 -2.31 16.76
CA SER A 140 12.06 -1.75 18.10
C SER A 140 13.27 -0.79 18.20
N GLU A 141 13.13 0.23 19.06
CA GLU A 141 14.20 1.17 19.41
C GLU A 141 15.07 0.68 20.58
N ALA A 142 14.91 -0.58 21.02
CA ALA A 142 15.60 -1.13 22.20
C ALA A 142 17.13 -1.19 22.08
N GLY A 143 17.67 -1.17 20.86
CA GLY A 143 19.11 -1.12 20.56
C GLY A 143 19.56 0.19 19.90
N ALA A 144 18.70 1.20 19.84
CA ALA A 144 19.04 2.48 19.22
C ALA A 144 20.00 3.29 20.09
N ARG A 145 20.98 3.97 19.48
CA ARG A 145 21.93 4.85 20.20
C ARG A 145 22.41 6.04 19.35
N ALA A 146 22.92 7.06 20.04
CA ALA A 146 23.60 8.22 19.45
C ALA A 146 25.09 7.87 19.25
N ALA A 147 25.39 7.14 18.17
CA ALA A 147 26.74 6.67 17.88
C ALA A 147 27.69 7.84 17.56
N ASP A 148 28.90 7.80 18.11
CA ASP A 148 29.89 8.86 17.96
C ASP A 148 30.75 8.68 16.70
N ILE A 149 30.66 9.64 15.78
CA ILE A 149 31.22 9.58 14.43
C ILE A 149 32.27 10.67 14.24
N LYS A 150 33.53 10.29 14.01
CA LYS A 150 34.60 11.19 13.57
C LYS A 150 34.64 11.30 12.05
N ILE A 151 34.69 12.54 11.56
CA ILE A 151 34.82 12.90 10.14
C ILE A 151 36.31 12.92 9.77
N HIS A 152 36.68 12.26 8.66
CA HIS A 152 38.01 12.39 8.07
C HIS A 152 38.01 13.58 7.11
N LYS A 153 38.38 14.77 7.61
CA LYS A 153 38.34 16.03 6.83
C LYS A 153 39.16 15.96 5.53
N ASP A 154 40.28 15.26 5.55
CA ASP A 154 41.17 15.06 4.40
C ASP A 154 40.52 14.26 3.25
N ALA A 155 39.34 13.66 3.49
CA ALA A 155 38.57 12.95 2.49
C ALA A 155 37.62 13.83 1.66
N PHE A 156 37.56 15.15 1.90
CA PHE A 156 36.63 16.07 1.23
C PHE A 156 37.33 17.29 0.64
N ASP A 157 36.92 17.70 -0.56
CA ASP A 157 37.54 18.78 -1.31
C ASP A 157 36.94 20.16 -0.94
N GLY A 158 37.54 20.89 0.00
CA GLY A 158 37.05 22.23 0.39
C GLY A 158 37.63 22.79 1.70
N PRO A 159 37.20 24.00 2.12
CA PRO A 159 37.59 24.63 3.38
C PRO A 159 36.86 23.99 4.58
N ASN A 160 37.29 22.78 4.95
CA ASN A 160 36.62 21.91 5.93
C ASN A 160 36.86 22.32 7.41
N ASP A 161 37.60 23.39 7.68
CA ASP A 161 37.95 23.83 9.04
C ASP A 161 36.74 24.24 9.87
N SER A 162 35.70 24.77 9.24
CA SER A 162 34.46 25.25 9.88
C SER A 162 33.56 24.12 10.42
N VAL A 163 33.75 22.88 9.96
CA VAL A 163 32.97 21.71 10.39
C VAL A 163 33.65 21.06 11.61
N PRO A 164 32.96 20.83 12.75
CA PRO A 164 33.52 20.10 13.88
C PRO A 164 33.99 18.68 13.52
N GLU A 165 35.03 18.16 14.19
CA GLU A 165 35.60 16.85 13.88
C GLU A 165 34.64 15.67 14.11
N THR A 166 33.70 15.80 15.05
CA THR A 166 32.80 14.72 15.47
C THR A 166 31.35 15.17 15.51
N PHE A 167 30.44 14.22 15.32
CA PHE A 167 29.00 14.38 15.54
C PHE A 167 28.37 13.08 16.04
N LYS A 168 27.18 13.18 16.66
CA LYS A 168 26.37 12.02 16.99
C LYS A 168 25.45 11.67 15.82
N SER A 169 25.48 10.42 15.37
CA SER A 169 24.55 9.89 14.37
C SER A 169 23.57 8.94 15.04
N TYR A 170 22.31 8.92 14.59
CA TYR A 170 21.41 7.82 14.94
C TYR A 170 22.03 6.51 14.44
N TYR A 171 21.87 5.46 15.24
CA TYR A 171 22.28 4.10 14.93
C TYR A 171 21.20 3.14 15.43
N ASN A 172 20.78 2.21 14.57
CA ASN A 172 19.98 1.04 14.92
C ASN A 172 20.19 -0.01 13.81
N GLY A 173 20.99 -1.06 14.06
CA GLY A 173 21.26 -2.13 13.08
C GLY A 173 22.49 -1.96 12.17
N GLY A 174 23.25 -0.88 12.33
CA GLY A 174 24.38 -0.53 11.43
C GLY A 174 25.59 -1.47 11.53
N GLY A 175 26.42 -1.47 10.49
CA GLY A 175 27.64 -2.28 10.39
C GLY A 175 28.91 -1.45 10.22
N VAL A 176 30.07 -2.11 10.32
CA VAL A 176 31.40 -1.55 10.06
C VAL A 176 31.95 -2.11 8.74
N PHE A 177 32.64 -1.27 7.96
CA PHE A 177 33.27 -1.68 6.71
C PHE A 177 34.65 -2.28 6.99
N VAL A 178 34.69 -3.60 7.11
CA VAL A 178 35.87 -4.36 7.56
C VAL A 178 37.05 -4.13 6.61
N ASP A 179 38.21 -3.85 7.18
CA ASP A 179 39.47 -3.67 6.45
C ASP A 179 39.44 -2.60 5.34
N ALA A 180 38.55 -1.60 5.45
CA ALA A 180 38.46 -0.48 4.51
C ALA A 180 39.82 0.18 4.19
N LYS A 181 40.70 0.30 5.19
CA LYS A 181 42.08 0.80 5.02
C LYS A 181 42.96 -0.09 4.13
N LYS A 182 42.87 -1.43 4.26
CA LYS A 182 43.58 -2.37 3.36
C LYS A 182 43.07 -2.28 1.91
N LEU A 183 41.88 -1.72 1.70
CA LEU A 183 41.21 -1.61 0.41
C LEU A 183 41.44 -0.26 -0.30
N GLU A 184 42.27 0.64 0.25
CA GLU A 184 42.69 1.91 -0.38
C GLU A 184 43.25 1.68 -1.79
N GLY A 185 44.11 0.66 -1.97
CA GLY A 185 44.65 0.27 -3.29
C GLY A 185 43.60 -0.24 -4.29
N ARG A 186 42.34 -0.43 -3.88
CA ARG A 186 41.19 -0.76 -4.74
C ARG A 186 40.25 0.45 -4.94
N GLY A 187 40.64 1.64 -4.47
CA GLY A 187 39.91 2.90 -4.59
C GLY A 187 38.89 3.16 -3.48
N VAL A 188 39.01 2.49 -2.32
CA VAL A 188 38.22 2.81 -1.12
C VAL A 188 38.83 4.01 -0.40
N GLN A 189 38.00 4.93 0.09
CA GLN A 189 38.37 6.05 0.95
C GLN A 189 37.44 6.07 2.17
N ILE A 190 37.98 6.19 3.39
CA ILE A 190 37.17 6.31 4.60
C ILE A 190 36.73 7.77 4.73
N LEU A 191 35.42 8.02 4.82
CA LEU A 191 34.86 9.36 5.05
C LEU A 191 34.63 9.63 6.54
N ALA A 192 34.23 8.60 7.28
CA ALA A 192 33.99 8.70 8.72
C ALA A 192 34.22 7.37 9.44
N SER A 193 34.52 7.45 10.73
CA SER A 193 34.79 6.30 11.61
C SER A 193 34.03 6.40 12.94
N TYR A 194 33.65 5.26 13.49
CA TYR A 194 33.19 5.17 14.88
C TYR A 194 34.39 5.46 15.81
N THR A 195 34.19 6.28 16.85
CA THR A 195 35.22 6.52 17.87
C THR A 195 35.16 5.45 18.98
N GLU A 196 33.94 5.10 19.40
CA GLU A 196 33.59 4.08 20.39
C GLU A 196 34.06 2.67 20.01
N ASP A 197 34.18 1.77 20.99
CA ASP A 197 34.52 0.36 20.76
C ASP A 197 33.32 -0.44 20.21
N LEU A 198 33.63 -1.36 19.30
CA LEU A 198 32.64 -2.07 18.49
C LEU A 198 32.41 -3.49 19.01
N HIS A 199 31.19 -3.99 18.82
CA HIS A 199 30.82 -5.35 19.20
C HIS A 199 31.49 -6.41 18.32
N VAL A 200 31.70 -6.10 17.04
CA VAL A 200 32.32 -6.96 16.03
C VAL A 200 33.71 -6.49 15.65
N ASP A 201 34.57 -7.43 15.23
CA ASP A 201 35.87 -7.13 14.65
C ASP A 201 35.74 -6.27 13.37
N SER A 202 36.42 -5.12 13.34
CA SER A 202 36.47 -4.20 12.20
C SER A 202 37.69 -4.38 11.30
N GLY A 203 38.65 -5.24 11.67
CA GLY A 203 40.00 -5.18 11.13
C GLY A 203 40.66 -3.83 11.39
N ASP A 204 41.51 -3.38 10.46
CA ASP A 204 42.46 -2.26 10.63
C ASP A 204 41.83 -0.88 10.89
N SER A 205 40.52 -0.73 10.77
CA SER A 205 39.83 0.57 10.89
C SER A 205 38.36 0.44 11.28
N LYS A 206 37.91 1.23 12.28
CA LYS A 206 36.50 1.39 12.68
C LYS A 206 35.66 2.17 11.64
N ALA A 207 35.72 1.81 10.36
CA ALA A 207 35.16 2.58 9.25
C ALA A 207 33.62 2.54 9.24
N ALA A 208 33.00 3.70 9.53
CA ALA A 208 31.55 3.88 9.63
C ALA A 208 30.92 4.37 8.33
N VAL A 209 31.67 5.11 7.51
CA VAL A 209 31.27 5.55 6.18
C VAL A 209 32.46 5.45 5.24
N VAL A 210 32.25 4.82 4.07
CA VAL A 210 33.28 4.72 3.03
C VAL A 210 32.76 5.20 1.68
N TYR A 211 33.66 5.80 0.91
CA TYR A 211 33.50 6.25 -0.46
C TYR A 211 34.32 5.36 -1.41
N ARG A 212 33.85 5.21 -2.65
CA ARG A 212 34.61 4.60 -3.73
C ARG A 212 34.16 5.11 -5.09
N LYS A 213 35.11 5.38 -6.02
CA LYS A 213 34.79 5.57 -7.43
C LYS A 213 34.63 4.20 -8.12
N VAL A 214 33.58 4.01 -8.91
CA VAL A 214 33.25 2.75 -9.60
C VAL A 214 32.94 3.04 -11.07
N GLY A 215 33.87 2.69 -11.96
CA GLY A 215 33.87 3.21 -13.33
C GLY A 215 33.98 4.73 -13.31
N GLU A 216 33.07 5.42 -14.00
CA GLU A 216 32.96 6.88 -13.90
C GLU A 216 32.06 7.36 -12.74
N GLY A 217 31.38 6.45 -12.03
CA GLY A 217 30.43 6.79 -10.96
C GLY A 217 31.01 6.87 -9.55
N HIS A 218 30.17 7.35 -8.64
CA HIS A 218 30.52 7.61 -7.25
C HIS A 218 29.65 6.75 -6.32
N VAL A 219 30.25 6.14 -5.30
CA VAL A 219 29.53 5.31 -4.32
C VAL A 219 29.89 5.77 -2.92
N VAL A 220 28.87 5.97 -2.08
CA VAL A 220 29.01 6.09 -0.63
C VAL A 220 28.13 5.04 0.04
N VAL A 221 28.66 4.38 1.08
CA VAL A 221 27.89 3.48 1.94
C VAL A 221 28.15 3.79 3.41
N THR A 222 27.10 3.73 4.23
CA THR A 222 27.13 4.04 5.67
C THR A 222 26.70 2.84 6.50
N GLY A 223 27.34 2.67 7.65
CA GLY A 223 26.84 1.86 8.77
C GLY A 223 25.74 2.59 9.57
N PRO A 224 26.00 3.81 10.10
CA PRO A 224 25.02 4.55 10.88
C PRO A 224 24.07 5.35 9.96
N HIS A 225 23.11 6.06 10.57
CA HIS A 225 22.04 6.78 9.90
C HIS A 225 22.17 8.32 10.01
N PRO A 226 23.06 8.96 9.22
CA PRO A 226 23.17 10.42 9.21
C PRO A 226 21.97 11.11 8.53
N GLU A 227 21.09 10.37 7.85
CA GLU A 227 19.83 10.88 7.29
C GLU A 227 18.72 11.03 8.34
N PHE A 228 18.90 10.51 9.55
CA PHE A 228 17.91 10.61 10.62
C PHE A 228 17.99 11.96 11.34
N ALA A 229 17.25 12.96 10.83
CA ALA A 229 17.06 14.24 11.52
C ALA A 229 16.34 14.05 12.89
N PRO A 230 16.93 14.46 14.02
CA PRO A 230 16.49 14.10 15.36
C PRO A 230 15.21 14.81 15.82
N GLN A 231 14.86 15.96 15.24
CA GLN A 231 13.59 16.67 15.46
C GLN A 231 12.37 15.80 15.16
N ASN A 232 12.55 14.79 14.29
CA ASN A 232 11.49 13.91 13.81
C ASN A 232 11.35 12.61 14.61
N LEU A 233 12.17 12.42 15.65
CA LEU A 233 12.16 11.24 16.52
C LEU A 233 11.27 11.50 17.74
N SER A 234 10.23 10.68 17.91
CA SER A 234 9.31 10.81 19.04
C SER A 234 9.92 10.23 20.33
N LYS A 235 9.95 11.01 21.42
CA LYS A 235 10.39 10.52 22.74
C LYS A 235 9.45 9.42 23.24
N ILE A 236 9.99 8.23 23.54
CA ILE A 236 9.22 7.03 23.93
C ILE A 236 9.19 6.92 25.47
N PRO A 237 8.03 7.11 26.15
CA PRO A 237 7.98 7.12 27.61
C PRO A 237 8.38 5.80 28.28
N SER A 238 8.27 4.68 27.57
CA SER A 238 8.68 3.35 28.05
C SER A 238 10.17 3.02 27.81
N LEU A 239 10.93 3.92 27.18
CA LEU A 239 12.37 3.77 26.91
C LEU A 239 13.10 5.08 27.28
N PRO A 240 13.36 5.35 28.57
CA PRO A 240 13.95 6.63 29.01
C PRO A 240 15.27 6.99 28.30
N HIS A 241 16.14 6.00 28.03
CA HIS A 241 17.39 6.21 27.28
C HIS A 241 17.16 6.74 25.85
N TYR A 242 16.01 6.47 25.23
CA TYR A 242 15.66 6.99 23.91
C TYR A 242 15.41 8.51 23.94
N THR A 243 14.98 9.06 25.07
CA THR A 243 14.89 10.52 25.26
C THR A 243 16.28 11.14 25.27
N THR A 244 17.20 10.59 26.06
CA THR A 244 18.60 11.07 26.16
C THR A 244 19.30 10.99 24.80
N LEU A 245 19.10 9.89 24.06
CA LEU A 245 19.56 9.71 22.68
C LEU A 245 19.12 10.88 21.77
N ILE A 246 17.85 11.27 21.79
CA ILE A 246 17.34 12.36 20.96
C ILE A 246 18.00 13.69 21.34
N ASP A 247 18.16 13.94 22.64
CA ASP A 247 18.79 15.16 23.15
C ASP A 247 20.30 15.23 22.81
N GLU A 248 21.01 14.09 22.80
CA GLU A 248 22.41 13.98 22.33
C GLU A 248 22.55 14.21 20.81
N LEU A 249 21.61 13.71 19.99
CA LEU A 249 21.60 13.97 18.55
C LEU A 249 21.32 15.45 18.25
N LEU A 250 20.33 16.05 18.91
CA LEU A 250 20.01 17.48 18.77
C LEU A 250 21.21 18.38 19.06
N ALA A 251 22.03 18.04 20.06
CA ALA A 251 23.21 18.81 20.44
C ALA A 251 24.30 18.90 19.34
N THR A 252 24.32 17.98 18.37
CA THR A 252 25.32 17.96 17.27
C THR A 252 24.71 18.02 15.87
N ASP A 253 23.41 18.30 15.76
CA ASP A 253 22.65 18.18 14.51
C ASP A 253 23.18 19.05 13.37
N LYS A 254 23.67 20.26 13.67
CA LYS A 254 24.31 21.15 12.67
C LYS A 254 25.54 20.50 12.01
N THR A 255 26.32 19.71 12.75
CA THR A 255 27.46 18.97 12.21
C THR A 255 27.01 17.75 11.41
N ARG A 256 25.95 17.03 11.85
CA ARG A 256 25.32 15.96 11.05
C ARG A 256 24.84 16.48 9.69
N VAL A 257 24.18 17.64 9.68
CA VAL A 257 23.76 18.33 8.45
C VAL A 257 24.96 18.69 7.58
N ALA A 258 25.99 19.33 8.14
CA ALA A 258 27.21 19.69 7.39
C ALA A 258 27.90 18.46 6.75
N PHE A 259 28.02 17.36 7.50
CA PHE A 259 28.54 16.09 6.98
C PHE A 259 27.66 15.52 5.84
N MET A 260 26.34 15.59 5.97
CA MET A 260 25.42 15.20 4.89
C MET A 260 25.60 16.05 3.63
N ARG A 261 25.92 17.35 3.74
CA ARG A 261 26.25 18.20 2.58
C ARG A 261 27.54 17.74 1.91
N LEU A 262 28.62 17.58 2.68
CA LEU A 262 29.92 17.10 2.20
C LEU A 262 29.82 15.75 1.47
N MET A 263 29.00 14.81 1.97
CA MET A 263 28.76 13.54 1.27
C MET A 263 28.04 13.72 -0.09
N LEU A 264 27.03 14.60 -0.16
CA LEU A 264 26.26 14.85 -1.38
C LEU A 264 27.09 15.60 -2.43
N GLU A 265 27.91 16.56 -2.00
CA GLU A 265 28.88 17.27 -2.84
C GLU A 265 29.93 16.29 -3.39
N LYS A 266 30.48 15.39 -2.57
CA LYS A 266 31.42 14.32 -3.00
C LYS A 266 30.77 13.26 -3.92
N LEU A 267 29.43 13.13 -3.89
CA LEU A 267 28.65 12.34 -4.85
C LEU A 267 28.31 13.10 -6.14
N GLY A 268 28.75 14.37 -6.28
CA GLY A 268 28.57 15.19 -7.47
C GLY A 268 27.24 15.94 -7.55
N LEU A 269 26.56 16.20 -6.42
CA LEU A 269 25.30 16.94 -6.38
C LEU A 269 25.50 18.41 -6.01
N GLN A 270 24.70 19.28 -6.61
CA GLN A 270 24.53 20.67 -6.16
C GLN A 270 23.65 20.71 -4.91
N VAL A 271 24.28 20.88 -3.74
CA VAL A 271 23.59 21.11 -2.46
C VAL A 271 23.19 22.58 -2.33
N ASN A 272 22.07 22.86 -1.66
CA ASN A 272 21.63 24.23 -1.40
C ASN A 272 22.43 24.88 -0.25
N GLU A 273 22.72 26.19 -0.36
CA GLU A 273 23.33 26.97 0.73
C GLU A 273 22.42 27.04 1.97
N GLN A 274 21.11 27.24 1.77
CA GLN A 274 20.08 27.28 2.81
C GLN A 274 19.15 26.07 2.68
N GLU A 275 18.67 25.55 3.81
CA GLU A 275 17.69 24.45 3.80
C GLU A 275 16.31 24.96 3.41
N GLN A 276 15.60 24.21 2.58
CA GLN A 276 14.23 24.55 2.20
C GLN A 276 13.22 23.92 3.18
N ALA A 277 12.39 24.76 3.79
CA ALA A 277 11.25 24.37 4.63
C ALA A 277 10.33 23.33 3.95
N VAL A 278 9.65 22.52 4.75
CA VAL A 278 8.62 21.60 4.23
C VAL A 278 7.48 22.41 3.59
N PRO A 279 7.04 22.11 2.34
CA PRO A 279 5.90 22.79 1.74
C PRO A 279 4.64 22.65 2.60
N SER A 280 4.06 23.77 2.98
CA SER A 280 2.78 23.81 3.70
C SER A 280 1.64 23.27 2.82
N LEU A 281 0.58 22.78 3.48
CA LEU A 281 -0.66 22.44 2.78
C LEU A 281 -1.26 23.71 2.17
N SER A 282 -1.70 23.61 0.92
CA SER A 282 -2.40 24.73 0.29
C SER A 282 -3.81 24.88 0.85
N ARG A 283 -4.41 26.05 0.62
CA ARG A 283 -5.88 26.19 0.72
C ARG A 283 -6.57 25.22 -0.24
N LEU A 284 -7.80 24.85 0.09
CA LEU A 284 -8.67 23.95 -0.65
C LEU A 284 -9.81 24.78 -1.27
N HIS A 285 -9.77 24.95 -2.58
CA HIS A 285 -10.70 25.78 -3.34
C HIS A 285 -11.92 24.92 -3.72
N LEU A 286 -13.06 25.17 -3.09
CA LEU A 286 -14.34 24.54 -3.42
C LEU A 286 -15.02 25.37 -4.52
N THR A 287 -15.30 24.73 -5.65
CA THR A 287 -15.92 25.34 -6.84
C THR A 287 -17.00 24.43 -7.40
N ALA A 288 -17.89 24.99 -8.22
CA ALA A 288 -18.81 24.26 -9.08
C ALA A 288 -19.01 24.99 -10.41
N HIS A 289 -19.74 24.40 -11.36
CA HIS A 289 -19.99 25.04 -12.66
C HIS A 289 -20.96 26.23 -12.56
N ASP A 290 -22.07 26.05 -11.84
CA ASP A 290 -22.89 27.15 -11.33
C ASP A 290 -22.37 27.50 -9.93
N LEU A 291 -22.33 28.78 -9.58
CA LEU A 291 -21.83 29.22 -8.27
C LEU A 291 -22.87 29.01 -7.17
N ALA A 292 -24.17 28.97 -7.52
CA ALA A 292 -25.24 28.66 -6.56
C ALA A 292 -25.08 27.25 -5.96
N ASP A 293 -24.59 26.29 -6.75
CA ASP A 293 -24.27 24.93 -6.28
C ASP A 293 -23.21 24.91 -5.16
N VAL A 294 -22.35 25.94 -5.05
CA VAL A 294 -21.39 26.07 -3.94
C VAL A 294 -22.10 26.56 -2.68
N SER A 295 -22.90 27.63 -2.79
CA SER A 295 -23.68 28.16 -1.66
C SER A 295 -24.65 27.12 -1.08
N ASP A 296 -25.37 26.38 -1.94
CA ASP A 296 -26.29 25.32 -1.52
C ASP A 296 -25.56 24.17 -0.80
N LEU A 297 -24.36 23.77 -1.28
CA LEU A 297 -23.55 22.74 -0.64
C LEU A 297 -23.02 23.21 0.72
N VAL A 298 -22.51 24.44 0.81
CA VAL A 298 -22.02 25.01 2.08
C VAL A 298 -23.16 25.17 3.10
N ALA A 299 -24.35 25.59 2.66
CA ALA A 299 -25.53 25.67 3.52
C ALA A 299 -25.93 24.29 4.09
N SER A 300 -25.77 23.21 3.32
CA SER A 300 -26.02 21.84 3.78
C SER A 300 -25.06 21.38 4.90
N TRP A 301 -23.90 22.01 5.05
CA TRP A 301 -22.91 21.67 6.09
C TRP A 301 -23.21 22.33 7.45
N SER A 302 -24.29 23.10 7.57
CA SER A 302 -24.68 23.79 8.80
C SER A 302 -24.84 22.89 10.03
N GLU A 303 -25.19 21.60 9.88
CA GLU A 303 -25.24 20.63 10.98
C GLU A 303 -23.86 20.10 11.45
N ILE A 304 -22.80 20.29 10.65
CA ILE A 304 -21.42 19.82 10.96
C ILE A 304 -20.43 20.96 11.22
N ILE A 305 -20.88 22.22 11.16
CA ILE A 305 -20.07 23.41 11.46
C ILE A 305 -20.09 23.72 12.96
N THR A 306 -18.91 23.94 13.53
CA THR A 306 -18.66 24.41 14.90
C THR A 306 -18.01 25.80 14.82
N VAL A 307 -18.51 26.77 15.59
CA VAL A 307 -17.98 28.15 15.58
C VAL A 307 -17.08 28.39 16.79
N ILE A 308 -15.85 28.84 16.56
CA ILE A 308 -14.86 29.16 17.60
C ILE A 308 -14.19 30.50 17.26
N ASP A 309 -14.12 31.42 18.22
CA ASP A 309 -13.67 32.81 18.05
C ASP A 309 -14.41 33.61 16.95
N GLY A 310 -15.58 33.13 16.50
CA GLY A 310 -16.34 33.69 15.37
C GLY A 310 -15.93 33.14 14.00
N GLU A 311 -14.94 32.25 13.94
CA GLU A 311 -14.52 31.53 12.74
C GLU A 311 -15.25 30.16 12.66
N GLU A 312 -15.54 29.69 11.44
CA GLU A 312 -16.31 28.47 11.19
C GLU A 312 -15.39 27.27 10.90
N TYR A 313 -15.58 26.17 11.63
CA TYR A 313 -14.78 24.95 11.51
C TYR A 313 -15.65 23.71 11.28
N ILE A 314 -15.13 22.72 10.54
CA ILE A 314 -15.70 21.37 10.45
C ILE A 314 -14.69 20.40 11.06
N LYS A 315 -15.12 19.67 12.11
CA LYS A 315 -14.33 18.58 12.70
C LYS A 315 -14.67 17.26 11.99
N GLY A 316 -13.76 16.82 11.14
CA GLY A 316 -13.71 15.45 10.67
C GLY A 316 -13.17 14.50 11.76
N GLU A 317 -13.35 13.20 11.57
CA GLU A 317 -12.81 12.18 12.47
C GLU A 317 -11.27 12.12 12.46
N ASN A 318 -10.62 12.75 11.48
CA ASN A 318 -9.16 12.74 11.29
C ASN A 318 -8.58 14.14 11.10
N ASP A 319 -9.28 15.01 10.37
CA ASP A 319 -8.83 16.34 9.99
C ASP A 319 -9.76 17.44 10.53
N VAL A 320 -9.19 18.62 10.82
CA VAL A 320 -9.96 19.85 11.07
C VAL A 320 -9.92 20.72 9.82
N PHE A 321 -11.07 21.24 9.42
CA PHE A 321 -11.20 22.21 8.33
C PHE A 321 -11.67 23.57 8.87
N ARG A 322 -11.16 24.68 8.35
CA ARG A 322 -11.67 26.06 8.57
C ARG A 322 -12.31 26.57 7.28
N MET A 323 -13.51 27.12 7.36
CA MET A 323 -14.17 27.80 6.25
C MET A 323 -13.68 29.27 6.19
N GLU A 324 -13.02 29.65 5.10
CA GLU A 324 -12.49 31.00 4.88
C GLU A 324 -13.31 31.74 3.82
N LYS A 325 -14.12 32.71 4.25
CA LYS A 325 -15.09 33.39 3.39
C LYS A 325 -14.41 34.29 2.35
N GLU A 326 -14.92 34.23 1.12
CA GLU A 326 -14.35 34.90 -0.06
C GLU A 326 -14.36 36.44 0.09
N GLY A 327 -13.17 36.99 0.36
CA GLY A 327 -12.90 38.41 0.60
C GLY A 327 -12.24 38.74 1.95
N THR A 328 -12.19 37.80 2.90
CA THR A 328 -11.76 38.06 4.30
C THR A 328 -10.23 37.98 4.54
N ALA A 329 -9.40 37.99 3.48
CA ALA A 329 -7.98 37.61 3.50
C ALA A 329 -7.02 38.49 4.34
N TRP A 330 -7.53 39.55 4.98
CA TRP A 330 -6.82 40.30 6.04
C TRP A 330 -7.77 40.60 7.21
N SER A 331 -8.20 39.55 7.90
CA SER A 331 -8.77 39.69 9.24
C SER A 331 -7.73 40.31 10.19
N VAL A 332 -8.11 41.36 10.91
CA VAL A 332 -7.24 42.01 11.91
C VAL A 332 -6.80 41.01 13.01
N ASN A 333 -7.57 39.94 13.22
CA ASN A 333 -7.23 38.88 14.16
C ASN A 333 -6.11 37.96 13.63
N GLU A 334 -6.00 37.73 12.33
CA GLU A 334 -4.85 37.01 11.75
C GLU A 334 -3.59 37.87 11.81
N LEU A 335 -3.70 39.17 11.53
CA LEU A 335 -2.58 40.10 11.70
C LEU A 335 -2.10 40.13 13.17
N LYS A 336 -3.03 40.15 14.13
CA LYS A 336 -2.70 40.03 15.57
C LYS A 336 -2.04 38.70 15.91
N ARG A 337 -2.59 37.56 15.48
CA ARG A 337 -2.01 36.23 15.75
C ARG A 337 -0.58 36.11 15.18
N ALA A 338 -0.36 36.58 13.95
CA ALA A 338 0.97 36.61 13.34
C ALA A 338 1.95 37.55 14.09
N VAL A 339 1.50 38.75 14.49
CA VAL A 339 2.33 39.71 15.25
C VAL A 339 2.64 39.19 16.65
N SER A 340 1.70 38.54 17.35
CA SER A 340 1.96 37.90 18.65
C SER A 340 3.00 36.78 18.55
N ALA A 341 2.87 35.87 17.57
CA ALA A 341 3.82 34.79 17.36
C ALA A 341 5.25 35.27 17.00
N VAL A 342 5.39 36.47 16.44
CA VAL A 342 6.67 37.15 16.24
C VAL A 342 7.14 37.87 17.52
N SER A 343 6.23 38.51 18.26
CA SER A 343 6.53 39.25 19.48
C SER A 343 7.06 38.37 20.62
N GLU A 344 6.63 37.10 20.70
CA GLU A 344 7.16 36.11 21.65
C GLU A 344 8.58 35.63 21.29
N LYS A 345 9.08 35.93 20.07
CA LYS A 345 10.42 35.55 19.59
C LYS A 345 11.44 36.70 19.63
N LEU A 346 11.12 37.88 20.19
CA LEU A 346 12.11 38.91 20.49
C LEU A 346 12.63 38.82 21.94
N PRO A 347 13.95 38.91 22.18
CA PRO A 347 14.50 38.97 23.53
C PRO A 347 14.30 40.37 24.14
N SER A 348 13.39 40.49 25.11
CA SER A 348 13.18 41.73 25.87
C SER A 348 14.30 41.96 26.90
N LEU A 349 15.12 42.98 26.66
CA LEU A 349 16.25 43.33 27.52
C LEU A 349 15.81 44.19 28.72
N GLY A 350 15.69 43.54 29.88
CA GLY A 350 15.99 44.13 31.18
C GLY A 350 14.86 44.87 31.94
N ALA A 351 14.46 44.30 33.08
CA ALA A 351 14.46 44.99 34.36
C ALA A 351 14.57 43.98 35.52
N ILE A 352 15.16 44.37 36.64
CA ILE A 352 15.32 43.55 37.85
C ILE A 352 14.73 44.32 39.03
N THR A 353 13.78 43.72 39.76
CA THR A 353 13.70 43.71 41.24
C THR A 353 12.54 42.82 41.72
N GLU A 354 12.74 42.19 42.89
CA GLU A 354 11.79 41.89 43.99
C GLU A 354 10.30 41.51 43.69
N GLY A 355 9.69 40.56 44.41
CA GLY A 355 10.20 39.69 45.48
C GLY A 355 9.09 39.01 46.28
N SER A 356 9.23 37.71 46.54
CA SER A 356 8.50 36.89 47.54
C SER A 356 6.96 36.97 47.58
N LYS A 357 6.29 35.89 47.13
CA LYS A 357 5.49 34.95 47.96
C LYS A 357 4.61 34.04 47.09
N GLU A 358 4.82 32.73 47.18
CA GLU A 358 3.93 31.86 47.96
C GLU A 358 4.60 30.48 48.15
N GLN A 359 4.22 29.76 49.21
CA GLN A 359 4.80 28.46 49.54
C GLN A 359 3.74 27.35 49.46
N ALA A 360 4.20 26.21 48.95
CA ALA A 360 3.76 24.86 49.32
C ALA A 360 2.25 24.55 49.38
N GLU A 361 1.83 23.67 48.48
CA GLU A 361 1.22 22.42 48.95
C GLU A 361 1.75 21.22 48.14
N ARG A 362 2.23 20.18 48.83
CA ARG A 362 2.70 18.92 48.23
C ARG A 362 1.59 17.88 48.29
N GLY A 363 0.86 17.70 47.18
CA GLY A 363 -0.08 16.59 47.02
C GLY A 363 0.63 15.29 46.60
N GLU A 364 0.51 14.23 47.38
CA GLU A 364 0.92 12.87 46.97
C GLU A 364 -0.10 12.25 45.99
N GLU A 365 0.04 12.45 44.67
CA GLU A 365 -0.71 11.63 43.70
C GLU A 365 -0.12 10.21 43.63
N LYS A 366 -0.63 9.33 44.51
CA LYS A 366 -0.52 7.88 44.38
C LYS A 366 -1.16 7.45 43.05
N GLY A 367 -0.45 6.63 42.28
CA GLY A 367 -0.87 6.24 40.95
C GLY A 367 -2.18 5.43 40.92
N ASP A 368 -3.24 6.08 40.47
CA ASP A 368 -4.45 5.42 39.95
C ASP A 368 -4.71 5.92 38.53
N THR A 369 -4.95 4.99 37.60
CA THR A 369 -5.13 5.28 36.18
C THR A 369 -6.51 5.87 35.88
N LYS A 370 -6.71 7.12 36.30
CA LYS A 370 -7.82 7.99 35.87
C LYS A 370 -7.86 7.99 34.34
N LYS A 371 -8.86 7.31 33.75
CA LYS A 371 -9.15 7.43 32.31
C LYS A 371 -9.46 8.90 32.03
N LYS A 372 -8.66 9.56 31.16
CA LYS A 372 -8.99 10.90 30.68
C LYS A 372 -10.45 10.90 30.18
N LYS A 373 -11.21 11.91 30.60
CA LYS A 373 -12.54 12.20 30.06
C LYS A 373 -12.40 12.38 28.54
N PRO A 374 -13.35 11.90 27.70
CA PRO A 374 -13.32 12.25 26.29
C PRO A 374 -13.36 13.77 26.16
N LYS A 375 -12.57 14.31 25.21
CA LYS A 375 -12.56 15.73 24.90
C LYS A 375 -13.90 16.15 24.26
N THR A 376 -14.18 17.44 24.27
CA THR A 376 -15.24 18.01 23.43
C THR A 376 -14.72 18.29 22.00
N VAL A 377 -15.64 18.56 21.07
CA VAL A 377 -15.26 18.89 19.67
C VAL A 377 -14.46 20.20 19.63
N GLU A 378 -14.85 21.16 20.46
CA GLU A 378 -14.21 22.46 20.61
C GLU A 378 -12.80 22.32 21.19
N GLU A 379 -12.60 21.49 22.22
CA GLU A 379 -11.27 21.16 22.78
C GLU A 379 -10.34 20.49 21.75
N GLU A 380 -10.88 19.65 20.85
CA GLU A 380 -10.10 19.01 19.79
C GLU A 380 -9.79 19.95 18.61
N ILE A 381 -10.69 20.88 18.27
CA ILE A 381 -10.41 21.92 17.27
C ILE A 381 -9.35 22.89 17.81
N GLN A 382 -9.48 23.31 19.08
CA GLN A 382 -8.54 24.23 19.72
C GLN A 382 -7.12 23.66 19.78
N GLU A 383 -6.95 22.38 20.14
CA GLU A 383 -5.65 21.69 20.07
C GLU A 383 -5.06 21.68 18.65
N CYS A 384 -5.88 21.57 17.61
CA CYS A 384 -5.43 21.65 16.22
C CYS A 384 -5.06 23.08 15.81
N ILE A 385 -5.77 24.10 16.29
CA ILE A 385 -5.41 25.52 16.09
C ILE A 385 -4.06 25.82 16.75
N GLU A 386 -3.87 25.42 18.00
CA GLU A 386 -2.62 25.59 18.75
C GLU A 386 -1.46 24.82 18.11
N TYR A 387 -1.68 23.57 17.69
CA TYR A 387 -0.68 22.80 16.94
C TYR A 387 -0.32 23.48 15.61
N THR A 388 -1.31 23.97 14.86
CA THR A 388 -1.08 24.66 13.57
C THR A 388 -0.29 25.96 13.77
N ALA A 389 -0.56 26.71 14.84
CA ALA A 389 0.17 27.95 15.17
C ALA A 389 1.59 27.71 15.70
N SER A 390 1.84 26.56 16.35
CA SER A 390 3.15 26.17 16.91
C SER A 390 3.98 25.23 16.03
N THR A 391 3.45 24.82 14.86
CA THR A 391 4.17 23.95 13.92
C THR A 391 5.35 24.68 13.31
N ASP A 392 6.56 24.24 13.67
CA ASP A 392 7.79 24.71 13.04
C ASP A 392 7.92 24.15 11.60
N PRO A 393 8.41 24.93 10.61
CA PRO A 393 8.70 24.45 9.26
C PRO A 393 9.82 23.39 9.16
N ASP A 394 10.62 23.21 10.23
CA ASP A 394 11.81 22.37 10.27
C ASP A 394 11.61 21.03 11.02
N GLN A 395 10.36 20.55 11.04
CA GLN A 395 9.97 19.20 11.50
C GLN A 395 9.02 18.51 10.50
N ILE A 396 8.90 17.18 10.59
CA ILE A 396 7.90 16.41 9.86
C ILE A 396 6.54 16.56 10.56
N VAL A 397 5.69 17.36 9.94
CA VAL A 397 4.39 17.78 10.44
C VAL A 397 3.40 16.61 10.56
N GLU A 398 2.69 16.53 11.69
CA GLU A 398 1.51 15.67 11.85
C GLU A 398 0.32 16.28 11.10
N TYR A 399 0.26 16.09 9.78
CA TYR A 399 -0.73 16.76 8.93
C TYR A 399 -2.20 16.58 9.33
N GLU A 400 -2.54 15.54 10.09
CA GLU A 400 -3.88 15.29 10.64
C GLU A 400 -4.30 16.41 11.62
N LYS A 401 -3.36 16.88 12.46
CA LYS A 401 -3.55 18.00 13.40
C LYS A 401 -3.52 19.39 12.76
N ILE A 402 -3.08 19.51 11.51
CA ILE A 402 -3.06 20.78 10.79
C ILE A 402 -4.48 21.15 10.35
N VAL A 403 -4.91 22.35 10.74
CA VAL A 403 -6.16 22.96 10.27
C VAL A 403 -6.05 23.25 8.78
N LYS A 404 -6.98 22.69 7.99
CA LYS A 404 -7.01 22.82 6.52
C LYS A 404 -8.03 23.88 6.12
N ILE A 405 -7.61 24.86 5.34
CA ILE A 405 -8.49 25.97 4.94
C ILE A 405 -9.29 25.55 3.71
N ILE A 406 -10.62 25.69 3.75
CA ILE A 406 -11.52 25.58 2.60
C ILE A 406 -12.00 27.01 2.23
N ILE A 407 -11.80 27.41 0.97
CA ILE A 407 -12.46 28.61 0.40
C ILE A 407 -13.64 28.14 -0.45
N PRO A 408 -14.90 28.45 -0.08
CA PRO A 408 -16.03 28.34 -0.99
C PRO A 408 -16.05 29.52 -1.97
N HIS A 409 -15.98 29.22 -3.26
CA HIS A 409 -16.06 30.20 -4.34
C HIS A 409 -17.51 30.42 -4.78
N GLU A 410 -18.19 31.33 -4.08
CA GLU A 410 -19.60 31.64 -4.31
C GLU A 410 -19.80 32.84 -5.27
N LYS A 411 -18.77 33.65 -5.52
CA LYS A 411 -18.87 34.88 -6.35
C LYS A 411 -18.08 34.80 -7.66
N GLY A 412 -17.12 33.89 -7.78
CA GLY A 412 -16.35 33.68 -9.00
C GLY A 412 -15.31 32.56 -8.85
N LEU A 413 -14.89 31.97 -9.96
CA LEU A 413 -13.85 30.94 -9.96
C LEU A 413 -12.47 31.55 -9.65
N PRO A 414 -11.56 30.83 -8.96
CA PRO A 414 -10.24 31.33 -8.61
C PRO A 414 -9.36 31.55 -9.85
N SER A 415 -8.53 32.59 -9.84
CA SER A 415 -7.71 32.96 -11.00
C SER A 415 -6.56 31.98 -11.23
N THR A 416 -6.11 31.85 -12.48
CA THR A 416 -4.89 31.10 -12.82
C THR A 416 -3.60 31.73 -12.28
N LYS A 417 -3.70 32.90 -11.61
CA LYS A 417 -2.63 33.51 -10.81
C LYS A 417 -2.60 32.99 -9.38
N ASP A 418 -3.75 32.59 -8.85
CA ASP A 418 -3.94 32.18 -7.46
C ASP A 418 -3.79 30.66 -7.33
N VAL A 419 -4.21 29.92 -8.37
CA VAL A 419 -4.12 28.46 -8.47
C VAL A 419 -3.65 28.02 -9.87
N PRO A 420 -2.76 27.00 -10.00
CA PRO A 420 -2.28 26.54 -11.31
C PRO A 420 -3.26 25.64 -12.09
N PHE A 421 -4.43 25.30 -11.52
CA PHE A 421 -5.46 24.49 -12.19
C PHE A 421 -6.53 25.38 -12.84
N HIS A 422 -6.78 25.22 -14.14
CA HIS A 422 -7.62 26.14 -14.90
C HIS A 422 -9.12 25.77 -14.84
N HIS A 423 -9.77 26.13 -13.74
CA HIS A 423 -11.18 25.79 -13.42
C HIS A 423 -12.17 26.05 -14.57
N GLU A 424 -12.14 27.20 -15.23
CA GLU A 424 -12.98 27.50 -16.40
C GLU A 424 -12.82 26.46 -17.53
N ALA A 425 -11.57 26.11 -17.86
CA ALA A 425 -11.25 25.15 -18.90
C ALA A 425 -11.67 23.72 -18.50
N TYR A 426 -11.64 23.39 -17.22
CA TYR A 426 -12.18 22.14 -16.70
C TYR A 426 -13.69 22.08 -16.92
N TYR A 427 -14.47 23.05 -16.42
CA TYR A 427 -15.94 23.04 -16.54
C TYR A 427 -16.41 23.11 -18.00
N ALA A 428 -15.75 23.91 -18.85
CA ALA A 428 -16.08 23.98 -20.28
C ALA A 428 -15.87 22.63 -21.00
N ASN A 429 -14.83 21.87 -20.64
CA ASN A 429 -14.63 20.51 -21.18
C ASN A 429 -15.59 19.50 -20.54
N LEU A 430 -15.91 19.63 -19.26
CA LEU A 430 -16.84 18.75 -18.55
C LEU A 430 -18.23 18.82 -19.22
N HIS A 431 -18.77 20.02 -19.37
CA HIS A 431 -20.03 20.28 -20.08
C HIS A 431 -19.99 19.75 -21.53
N HIS A 432 -18.88 19.92 -22.25
CA HIS A 432 -18.71 19.34 -23.59
C HIS A 432 -18.82 17.80 -23.60
N TYR A 433 -18.19 17.09 -22.66
CA TYR A 433 -18.25 15.63 -22.63
C TYR A 433 -19.60 15.08 -22.16
N HIS A 434 -20.25 15.64 -21.14
CA HIS A 434 -21.61 15.21 -20.76
C HIS A 434 -22.61 15.41 -21.92
N ASN A 435 -22.55 16.54 -22.62
CA ASN A 435 -23.38 16.79 -23.81
C ASN A 435 -23.08 15.79 -24.95
N LYS A 436 -21.79 15.45 -25.17
CA LYS A 436 -21.36 14.47 -26.18
C LYS A 436 -21.86 13.05 -25.87
N LEU A 437 -21.82 12.65 -24.59
CA LEU A 437 -22.21 11.32 -24.10
C LEU A 437 -23.72 11.21 -23.79
N ARG A 438 -24.42 12.35 -23.68
CA ARG A 438 -25.84 12.47 -23.33
C ARG A 438 -26.18 11.97 -21.93
N ASN A 439 -25.34 12.28 -20.95
CA ASN A 439 -25.62 11.95 -19.56
C ASN A 439 -26.82 12.82 -19.09
N PRO A 440 -27.94 12.22 -18.63
CA PRO A 440 -29.19 12.97 -18.40
C PRO A 440 -29.13 13.84 -17.14
N ASP A 441 -28.50 13.36 -16.08
CA ASP A 441 -28.48 13.95 -14.73
C ASP A 441 -27.03 14.21 -14.28
N ALA A 442 -26.26 14.95 -15.09
CA ALA A 442 -24.81 15.10 -14.92
C ALA A 442 -24.39 15.74 -13.57
N SER A 443 -23.74 14.94 -12.72
CA SER A 443 -23.25 15.33 -11.40
C SER A 443 -21.75 15.01 -11.17
N PHE A 444 -21.15 14.10 -11.94
CA PHE A 444 -19.76 13.68 -11.77
C PHE A 444 -18.80 14.82 -12.12
N GLY A 445 -18.06 15.29 -11.12
CA GLY A 445 -17.18 16.44 -11.26
C GLY A 445 -17.87 17.81 -11.24
N LYS A 446 -19.20 17.85 -11.02
CA LYS A 446 -19.99 19.10 -10.95
C LYS A 446 -19.47 20.03 -9.85
N HIS A 447 -19.18 19.46 -8.69
CA HIS A 447 -18.44 20.08 -7.58
C HIS A 447 -16.99 19.59 -7.60
N LEU A 448 -16.06 20.54 -7.52
CA LEU A 448 -14.62 20.27 -7.48
C LEU A 448 -13.97 20.95 -6.28
N LEU A 449 -13.24 20.17 -5.47
CA LEU A 449 -12.35 20.65 -4.43
C LEU A 449 -10.89 20.53 -4.90
N TYR A 450 -10.22 21.67 -5.10
CA TYR A 450 -8.85 21.73 -5.62
C TYR A 450 -7.84 22.18 -4.56
N GLY A 451 -6.64 21.58 -4.53
CA GLY A 451 -5.48 22.12 -3.81
C GLY A 451 -4.16 21.88 -4.55
N GLU A 452 -3.22 22.83 -4.51
CA GLU A 452 -1.89 22.63 -5.12
C GLU A 452 -1.06 21.61 -4.34
N VAL A 453 -1.16 21.63 -3.00
CA VAL A 453 -0.40 20.74 -2.10
C VAL A 453 -1.34 20.17 -1.05
N VAL A 454 -1.67 18.88 -1.17
CA VAL A 454 -2.55 18.16 -0.24
C VAL A 454 -1.86 16.92 0.33
N THR A 455 -2.39 16.37 1.43
CA THR A 455 -1.96 15.06 1.96
C THR A 455 -2.25 13.95 0.95
N SER A 456 -3.53 13.62 0.75
CA SER A 456 -4.01 12.80 -0.36
C SER A 456 -5.49 13.05 -0.64
N THR A 457 -5.87 13.12 -1.92
CA THR A 457 -7.26 13.33 -2.35
C THR A 457 -8.21 12.23 -1.86
N ASN A 458 -7.72 11.01 -1.71
CA ASN A 458 -8.47 9.88 -1.16
C ASN A 458 -8.58 9.96 0.37
N THR A 459 -7.49 10.30 1.06
CA THR A 459 -7.47 10.32 2.55
C THR A 459 -8.35 11.42 3.12
N LEU A 460 -8.37 12.61 2.49
CA LEU A 460 -9.23 13.73 2.88
C LEU A 460 -10.73 13.35 2.91
N LEU A 461 -11.14 12.39 2.06
CA LEU A 461 -12.49 11.83 2.01
C LEU A 461 -12.63 10.60 2.94
N GLU A 462 -11.72 9.63 2.84
CA GLU A 462 -11.79 8.33 3.53
C GLU A 462 -11.77 8.46 5.05
N LYS A 463 -11.05 9.47 5.56
CA LYS A 463 -10.82 9.65 7.00
C LYS A 463 -11.73 10.66 7.68
N ASN A 464 -12.61 11.32 6.92
CA ASN A 464 -13.59 12.26 7.46
C ASN A 464 -15.03 11.86 7.08
N PRO A 465 -15.52 10.67 7.49
CA PRO A 465 -16.88 10.23 7.18
C PRO A 465 -18.02 11.14 7.69
N SER A 466 -17.78 12.07 8.63
CA SER A 466 -18.73 13.14 8.97
C SER A 466 -18.95 14.12 7.81
N LEU A 467 -17.86 14.56 7.15
CA LEU A 467 -17.92 15.42 5.97
C LEU A 467 -18.38 14.62 4.74
N LEU A 468 -17.83 13.42 4.51
CA LEU A 468 -18.09 12.57 3.33
C LEU A 468 -19.57 12.35 3.03
N ARG A 469 -20.39 12.20 4.07
CA ARG A 469 -21.84 11.94 3.97
C ARG A 469 -22.67 13.17 3.58
N ASN A 470 -22.06 14.35 3.66
CA ASN A 470 -22.63 15.63 3.27
C ASN A 470 -22.02 16.13 1.94
N LEU A 471 -21.42 15.23 1.15
CA LEU A 471 -20.94 15.48 -0.20
C LEU A 471 -21.87 14.79 -1.22
N PRO A 472 -22.17 15.39 -2.37
CA PRO A 472 -23.03 14.77 -3.38
C PRO A 472 -22.32 13.66 -4.16
N ASN A 473 -23.11 12.75 -4.74
CA ASN A 473 -22.64 11.82 -5.77
C ASN A 473 -21.92 12.58 -6.88
N GLY A 474 -20.67 12.19 -7.17
CA GLY A 474 -19.84 12.84 -8.19
C GLY A 474 -18.93 13.95 -7.68
N PHE A 475 -19.05 14.41 -6.42
CA PHE A 475 -18.13 15.37 -5.81
C PHE A 475 -16.68 14.88 -5.96
N THR A 476 -15.79 15.71 -6.49
CA THR A 476 -14.42 15.28 -6.84
C THR A 476 -13.36 16.18 -6.20
N VAL A 477 -12.38 15.55 -5.55
CA VAL A 477 -11.19 16.21 -5.01
C VAL A 477 -10.04 15.98 -5.98
N THR A 478 -9.32 17.02 -6.41
CA THR A 478 -8.16 16.93 -7.31
C THR A 478 -6.99 17.79 -6.81
N ALA A 479 -5.75 17.42 -7.15
CA ALA A 479 -4.57 18.14 -6.69
C ALA A 479 -3.38 18.12 -7.65
N THR A 480 -2.55 19.16 -7.60
CA THR A 480 -1.26 19.20 -8.34
C THR A 480 -0.18 18.36 -7.67
N THR A 481 -0.17 18.27 -6.33
CA THR A 481 0.81 17.53 -5.54
C THR A 481 0.13 16.80 -4.37
N GLN A 482 0.42 15.51 -4.22
CA GLN A 482 0.09 14.75 -3.00
C GLN A 482 1.38 14.46 -2.21
N ILE A 483 1.50 14.94 -0.98
CA ILE A 483 2.70 14.72 -0.14
C ILE A 483 2.64 13.39 0.64
N ALA A 484 1.44 12.80 0.77
CA ALA A 484 1.16 11.54 1.45
C ALA A 484 0.24 10.63 0.59
N GLY A 485 0.49 10.56 -0.72
CA GLY A 485 -0.28 9.74 -1.67
C GLY A 485 -0.22 8.25 -1.32
N ARG A 486 -1.36 7.55 -1.37
CA ARG A 486 -1.49 6.13 -0.97
C ARG A 486 -1.81 5.22 -2.15
N GLY A 487 -1.25 4.01 -2.13
CA GLY A 487 -1.63 2.88 -2.96
C GLY A 487 -2.37 1.81 -2.13
N ARG A 488 -2.47 0.59 -2.68
CA ARG A 488 -3.06 -0.58 -2.00
C ARG A 488 -2.08 -1.18 -0.98
N GLY A 489 -2.58 -1.65 0.16
CA GLY A 489 -1.75 -2.19 1.24
C GLY A 489 -0.90 -1.11 1.90
N SER A 490 0.39 -1.38 2.10
CA SER A 490 1.39 -0.43 2.61
C SER A 490 2.07 0.41 1.51
N ASN A 491 1.70 0.24 0.24
CA ASN A 491 2.35 0.94 -0.87
C ASN A 491 2.02 2.45 -0.87
N VAL A 492 3.02 3.27 -1.14
CA VAL A 492 2.89 4.72 -1.35
C VAL A 492 2.58 4.99 -2.84
N TRP A 493 1.65 5.91 -3.13
CA TRP A 493 1.50 6.43 -4.50
C TRP A 493 2.45 7.60 -4.71
N VAL A 494 3.39 7.44 -5.64
CA VAL A 494 4.40 8.44 -5.96
C VAL A 494 3.79 9.53 -6.85
N ALA A 495 3.80 10.76 -6.37
CA ALA A 495 3.08 11.89 -6.95
C ALA A 495 4.03 12.99 -7.50
N PRO A 496 4.78 12.74 -8.60
CA PRO A 496 5.61 13.78 -9.22
C PRO A 496 4.72 14.90 -9.80
N ARG A 497 5.20 16.15 -9.76
CA ARG A 497 4.49 17.29 -10.36
C ARG A 497 4.18 17.00 -11.83
N GLY A 498 2.90 17.11 -12.20
CA GLY A 498 2.40 16.69 -13.51
C GLY A 498 1.75 15.30 -13.55
N ALA A 499 1.62 14.58 -12.43
CA ALA A 499 0.62 13.52 -12.31
C ALA A 499 -0.79 14.12 -12.20
N LEU A 500 -1.78 13.49 -12.85
CA LEU A 500 -3.20 13.76 -12.60
C LEU A 500 -3.66 12.85 -11.46
N MET A 501 -4.18 13.46 -10.39
CA MET A 501 -4.54 12.76 -9.16
C MET A 501 -5.86 13.28 -8.62
N PHE A 502 -6.87 12.42 -8.58
CA PHE A 502 -8.22 12.80 -8.12
C PHE A 502 -8.91 11.66 -7.37
N SER A 503 -9.94 12.00 -6.61
CA SER A 503 -10.82 11.04 -5.94
C SER A 503 -12.26 11.54 -6.01
N THR A 504 -13.19 10.68 -6.40
CA THR A 504 -14.61 11.02 -6.57
C THR A 504 -15.46 10.33 -5.50
N VAL A 505 -16.52 10.97 -5.02
CA VAL A 505 -17.45 10.41 -4.03
C VAL A 505 -18.62 9.70 -4.73
N LEU A 506 -18.94 8.48 -4.31
CA LEU A 506 -20.11 7.72 -4.76
C LEU A 506 -20.87 7.13 -3.57
N HIS A 507 -22.19 7.34 -3.51
CA HIS A 507 -23.09 6.68 -2.55
C HIS A 507 -23.91 5.61 -3.28
N HIS A 508 -23.43 4.37 -3.21
CA HIS A 508 -24.01 3.24 -3.95
C HIS A 508 -24.99 2.46 -3.07
N SER A 509 -26.28 2.42 -3.47
CA SER A 509 -27.36 1.84 -2.66
C SER A 509 -27.22 0.32 -2.46
N PHE A 510 -27.48 -0.18 -1.24
CA PHE A 510 -27.53 -1.63 -0.99
C PHE A 510 -28.61 -2.36 -1.81
N ALA A 511 -29.63 -1.65 -2.29
CA ALA A 511 -30.64 -2.23 -3.18
C ALA A 511 -30.05 -2.75 -4.50
N LEU A 512 -28.89 -2.24 -4.92
CA LEU A 512 -28.19 -2.63 -6.14
C LEU A 512 -27.18 -3.76 -5.94
N SER A 513 -26.92 -4.22 -4.71
CA SER A 513 -25.84 -5.17 -4.39
C SER A 513 -25.91 -6.52 -5.12
N GLN A 514 -27.08 -6.90 -5.67
CA GLN A 514 -27.27 -8.11 -6.48
C GLN A 514 -27.19 -7.86 -7.99
N SER A 515 -27.70 -6.73 -8.48
CA SER A 515 -27.75 -6.40 -9.91
C SER A 515 -26.48 -5.70 -10.40
N ALA A 516 -25.87 -4.89 -9.54
CA ALA A 516 -24.70 -4.07 -9.84
C ALA A 516 -23.67 -4.15 -8.68
N PRO A 517 -23.00 -5.30 -8.47
CA PRO A 517 -22.19 -5.54 -7.27
C PRO A 517 -20.98 -4.59 -7.13
N VAL A 518 -20.79 -4.01 -5.95
CA VAL A 518 -19.80 -2.95 -5.64
C VAL A 518 -18.35 -3.23 -6.08
N ILE A 519 -17.97 -4.51 -6.20
CA ILE A 519 -16.65 -4.94 -6.69
C ILE A 519 -16.33 -4.44 -8.11
N PHE A 520 -17.35 -4.19 -8.94
CA PHE A 520 -17.15 -3.69 -10.30
C PHE A 520 -16.78 -2.21 -10.40
N ILE A 521 -16.92 -1.40 -9.35
CA ILE A 521 -16.60 0.03 -9.39
C ILE A 521 -15.12 0.28 -9.77
N GLN A 522 -14.18 -0.58 -9.36
CA GLN A 522 -12.78 -0.49 -9.79
C GLN A 522 -12.57 -0.79 -11.28
N TYR A 523 -13.43 -1.62 -11.88
CA TYR A 523 -13.41 -1.95 -13.31
C TYR A 523 -14.04 -0.82 -14.14
N LEU A 524 -15.13 -0.23 -13.67
CA LEU A 524 -15.73 0.96 -14.30
C LEU A 524 -14.77 2.15 -14.27
N ALA A 525 -14.05 2.35 -13.17
CA ALA A 525 -12.99 3.37 -13.08
C ALA A 525 -11.85 3.09 -14.08
N ALA A 526 -11.47 1.83 -14.28
CA ALA A 526 -10.45 1.44 -15.27
C ALA A 526 -10.90 1.68 -16.71
N LEU A 527 -12.14 1.31 -17.05
CA LEU A 527 -12.77 1.59 -18.33
C LEU A 527 -12.90 3.10 -18.57
N ALA A 528 -13.34 3.88 -17.58
CA ALA A 528 -13.47 5.32 -17.68
C ALA A 528 -12.14 6.03 -17.96
N ILE A 529 -11.04 5.56 -17.38
CA ILE A 529 -9.69 6.06 -17.70
C ILE A 529 -9.35 5.76 -19.17
N VAL A 530 -9.58 4.53 -19.64
CA VAL A 530 -9.31 4.13 -21.04
C VAL A 530 -10.17 4.92 -22.02
N GLN A 531 -11.49 5.02 -21.78
CA GLN A 531 -12.41 5.80 -22.60
C GLN A 531 -12.09 7.29 -22.58
N GLY A 532 -11.80 7.88 -21.41
CA GLY A 532 -11.42 9.28 -21.27
C GLY A 532 -10.09 9.63 -21.96
N ILE A 533 -9.15 8.69 -22.03
CA ILE A 533 -7.90 8.84 -22.79
C ILE A 533 -8.17 8.72 -24.30
N LYS A 534 -8.84 7.64 -24.74
CA LYS A 534 -9.04 7.34 -26.18
C LYS A 534 -10.04 8.30 -26.83
N GLY A 535 -11.11 8.66 -26.13
CA GLY A 535 -12.15 9.59 -26.57
C GLY A 535 -11.79 11.07 -26.42
N TYR A 536 -10.56 11.39 -25.98
CA TYR A 536 -10.09 12.76 -25.72
C TYR A 536 -10.13 13.64 -26.96
N ALA A 537 -9.65 13.15 -28.11
CA ALA A 537 -9.72 13.82 -29.41
C ALA A 537 -9.39 12.82 -30.54
N PRO A 538 -9.71 13.13 -31.81
CA PRO A 538 -9.37 12.25 -32.92
C PRO A 538 -7.86 11.93 -32.98
N GLY A 539 -7.53 10.65 -33.11
CA GLY A 539 -6.16 10.11 -33.14
C GLY A 539 -5.68 9.54 -31.81
N TYR A 540 -6.34 9.85 -30.69
CA TYR A 540 -5.96 9.38 -29.35
C TYR A 540 -6.40 7.94 -29.07
N GLU A 541 -7.27 7.39 -29.91
CA GLU A 541 -7.76 6.01 -29.84
C GLU A 541 -6.63 4.97 -29.96
N LYS A 542 -5.51 5.39 -30.59
CA LYS A 542 -4.31 4.59 -30.85
C LYS A 542 -3.27 4.57 -29.71
N ILE A 543 -3.47 5.36 -28.64
CA ILE A 543 -2.51 5.39 -27.54
C ILE A 543 -2.52 4.01 -26.84
N PRO A 544 -1.37 3.35 -26.65
CA PRO A 544 -1.31 1.93 -26.27
C PRO A 544 -1.48 1.73 -24.76
N VAL A 545 -2.58 2.24 -24.21
CA VAL A 545 -3.00 2.01 -22.82
C VAL A 545 -3.57 0.60 -22.69
N LYS A 546 -3.23 -0.06 -21.58
CA LYS A 546 -3.67 -1.41 -21.22
C LYS A 546 -4.00 -1.50 -19.72
N LEU A 547 -4.82 -2.48 -19.36
CA LEU A 547 -5.27 -2.75 -18.00
C LEU A 547 -4.55 -3.97 -17.42
N LYS A 548 -3.95 -3.83 -16.24
CA LYS A 548 -3.53 -4.97 -15.41
C LYS A 548 -4.59 -5.19 -14.34
N TRP A 549 -5.11 -6.43 -14.28
CA TRP A 549 -6.07 -6.83 -13.26
C TRP A 549 -5.47 -6.70 -11.85
N PRO A 550 -6.23 -6.23 -10.84
CA PRO A 550 -7.62 -5.75 -10.93
C PRO A 550 -7.75 -4.24 -11.18
N ASN A 551 -6.72 -3.44 -10.91
CA ASN A 551 -6.86 -2.02 -10.59
C ASN A 551 -5.78 -1.08 -11.19
N ASP A 552 -4.90 -1.57 -12.06
CA ASP A 552 -3.73 -0.81 -12.51
C ASP A 552 -3.76 -0.46 -14.00
N ILE A 553 -3.31 0.76 -14.34
CA ILE A 553 -3.23 1.25 -15.71
C ILE A 553 -1.77 1.17 -16.18
N TYR A 554 -1.57 0.53 -17.32
CA TYR A 554 -0.26 0.31 -17.95
C TYR A 554 -0.25 0.88 -19.37
N ALA A 555 0.94 1.04 -19.94
CA ALA A 555 1.12 1.33 -21.36
C ALA A 555 2.40 0.69 -21.92
N GLN A 556 2.41 0.43 -23.22
CA GLN A 556 3.62 -0.04 -23.91
C GLN A 556 4.55 1.13 -24.22
N LEU A 557 5.86 0.99 -23.92
CA LEU A 557 6.85 2.02 -24.26
C LEU A 557 6.99 2.19 -25.79
N PRO A 558 7.16 3.41 -26.33
CA PRO A 558 7.23 3.65 -27.77
C PRO A 558 8.46 3.06 -28.45
N GLY A 559 8.31 2.59 -29.70
CA GLY A 559 9.41 2.24 -30.60
C GLY A 559 9.43 0.79 -31.09
N SER A 560 9.02 -0.19 -30.27
CA SER A 560 8.95 -1.60 -30.65
C SER A 560 7.78 -2.32 -29.97
N ALA A 561 7.14 -3.25 -30.67
CA ALA A 561 6.09 -4.11 -30.11
C ALA A 561 6.62 -5.10 -29.04
N ASN A 562 7.95 -5.27 -28.94
CA ASN A 562 8.60 -6.06 -27.90
C ASN A 562 9.06 -5.21 -26.70
N ASN A 563 8.78 -3.91 -26.69
CA ASN A 563 9.10 -3.04 -25.55
C ASN A 563 8.29 -3.44 -24.30
N PRO A 564 8.86 -3.27 -23.09
CA PRO A 564 8.15 -3.59 -21.87
C PRO A 564 6.92 -2.70 -21.68
N VAL A 565 5.91 -3.29 -21.06
CA VAL A 565 4.67 -2.63 -20.65
C VAL A 565 4.87 -2.11 -19.22
N VAL A 566 4.77 -0.80 -19.03
CA VAL A 566 5.09 -0.07 -17.79
C VAL A 566 3.85 0.54 -17.14
N LYS A 567 3.86 0.70 -15.81
CA LYS A 567 2.71 1.19 -15.05
C LYS A 567 2.62 2.71 -15.15
N ILE A 568 1.56 3.21 -15.79
CA ILE A 568 1.31 4.65 -15.94
C ILE A 568 0.21 5.17 -15.00
N GLY A 569 -0.51 4.30 -14.29
CA GLY A 569 -1.54 4.71 -13.34
C GLY A 569 -2.00 3.60 -12.41
N GLY A 570 -2.79 3.96 -11.41
CA GLY A 570 -3.35 3.03 -10.43
C GLY A 570 -4.64 3.56 -9.81
N ILE A 571 -5.55 2.63 -9.51
CA ILE A 571 -6.85 2.89 -8.90
C ILE A 571 -6.84 2.31 -7.48
N LEU A 572 -7.28 3.11 -6.51
CA LEU A 572 -7.48 2.73 -5.12
C LEU A 572 -8.95 3.04 -4.76
N VAL A 573 -9.80 2.01 -4.73
CA VAL A 573 -11.20 2.16 -4.33
C VAL A 573 -11.36 1.83 -2.85
N ASN A 574 -11.61 2.83 -2.03
CA ASN A 574 -12.03 2.64 -0.64
C ASN A 574 -13.56 2.58 -0.56
N SER A 575 -14.11 1.85 0.41
CA SER A 575 -15.55 1.90 0.73
C SER A 575 -15.82 1.80 2.22
N SER A 576 -16.83 2.53 2.69
CA SER A 576 -17.39 2.43 4.05
C SER A 576 -18.90 2.15 4.00
N TYR A 577 -19.51 1.90 5.16
CA TYR A 577 -20.94 1.58 5.30
C TYR A 577 -21.70 2.79 5.86
N SER A 578 -22.73 3.26 5.15
CA SER A 578 -23.60 4.39 5.52
C SER A 578 -25.08 4.01 5.73
N GLY A 579 -25.37 2.76 6.09
CA GLY A 579 -26.71 2.35 6.50
C GLY A 579 -27.60 1.90 5.34
N SER A 580 -27.88 2.79 4.39
CA SER A 580 -28.63 2.52 3.15
C SER A 580 -27.75 2.45 1.90
N SER A 581 -26.48 2.87 2.00
CA SER A 581 -25.48 2.83 0.93
C SER A 581 -24.10 2.36 1.40
N TYR A 582 -23.25 2.03 0.44
CA TYR A 582 -21.80 2.13 0.58
C TYR A 582 -21.37 3.57 0.23
N ASP A 583 -20.56 4.20 1.08
CA ASP A 583 -19.82 5.41 0.71
C ASP A 583 -18.51 4.95 0.07
N ILE A 584 -18.30 5.23 -1.22
CA ILE A 584 -17.18 4.71 -2.01
C ILE A 584 -16.36 5.86 -2.56
N ILE A 585 -15.04 5.72 -2.52
CA ILE A 585 -14.07 6.70 -2.99
C ILE A 585 -13.10 6.01 -3.96
N PRO A 586 -13.38 6.03 -5.28
CA PRO A 586 -12.40 5.67 -6.29
C PRO A 586 -11.36 6.79 -6.41
N GLY A 587 -10.19 6.58 -5.80
CA GLY A 587 -9.00 7.39 -5.99
C GLY A 587 -8.22 6.92 -7.22
N ILE A 588 -7.85 7.85 -8.09
CA ILE A 588 -7.15 7.59 -9.35
C ILE A 588 -5.86 8.42 -9.38
N GLY A 589 -4.71 7.76 -9.57
CA GLY A 589 -3.43 8.38 -9.88
C GLY A 589 -2.97 8.00 -11.28
N LEU A 590 -2.59 8.98 -12.09
CA LEU A 590 -2.26 8.80 -13.52
C LEU A 590 -1.09 9.71 -13.93
N ASN A 591 -0.02 9.13 -14.47
CA ASN A 591 1.15 9.83 -14.97
C ASN A 591 0.79 10.61 -16.25
N LEU A 592 0.60 11.92 -16.16
CA LEU A 592 0.04 12.72 -17.25
C LEU A 592 1.11 13.51 -18.02
N SER A 593 1.73 14.47 -17.33
CA SER A 593 2.74 15.40 -17.87
C SER A 593 4.04 15.40 -17.08
N ASN A 594 4.15 14.57 -16.04
CA ASN A 594 5.38 14.38 -15.28
C ASN A 594 6.55 13.94 -16.17
N ALA A 595 7.76 14.33 -15.75
CA ALA A 595 8.99 13.83 -16.31
C ALA A 595 9.26 12.37 -15.88
N LEU A 596 10.30 11.77 -16.48
CA LEU A 596 10.97 10.58 -15.97
C LEU A 596 11.36 10.77 -14.48
N PRO A 597 11.48 9.72 -13.66
CA PRO A 597 11.70 8.31 -14.02
C PRO A 597 10.49 7.57 -14.60
N THR A 598 9.26 7.96 -14.25
CA THR A 598 8.06 7.23 -14.66
C THR A 598 7.50 7.71 -16.01
N THR A 599 6.96 6.77 -16.78
CA THR A 599 6.37 7.03 -18.10
C THR A 599 5.02 7.74 -17.96
N SER A 600 4.80 8.78 -18.77
CA SER A 600 3.60 9.64 -18.73
C SER A 600 2.86 9.71 -20.07
N LEU A 601 1.56 10.01 -20.03
CA LEU A 601 0.70 10.06 -21.21
C LEU A 601 1.18 11.08 -22.27
N ASN A 602 1.78 12.20 -21.85
CA ASN A 602 2.35 13.18 -22.79
C ASN A 602 3.61 12.68 -23.49
N LEU A 603 4.39 11.78 -22.88
CA LEU A 603 5.48 11.09 -23.56
C LEU A 603 4.92 10.16 -24.65
N LEU A 604 3.87 9.39 -24.33
CA LEU A 604 3.21 8.48 -25.28
C LEU A 604 2.48 9.22 -26.42
N ALA A 605 1.91 10.40 -26.14
CA ALA A 605 1.26 11.26 -27.13
C ALA A 605 2.27 11.90 -28.09
N SER A 606 3.41 12.40 -27.57
CA SER A 606 4.46 13.01 -28.40
C SER A 606 5.22 11.99 -29.27
N SER A 607 5.24 10.71 -28.88
CA SER A 607 5.83 9.63 -29.68
C SER A 607 4.94 9.08 -30.81
N GLN A 608 3.71 9.57 -30.96
CA GLN A 608 2.84 9.15 -32.07
C GLN A 608 3.34 9.67 -33.42
N SER A 609 2.81 9.11 -34.52
CA SER A 609 3.11 9.55 -35.89
C SER A 609 1.81 9.80 -36.67
N PRO A 610 1.43 11.08 -36.90
CA PRO A 610 2.05 12.31 -36.39
C PRO A 610 1.94 12.44 -34.85
N PRO A 611 2.82 13.22 -34.19
CA PRO A 611 2.72 13.50 -32.77
C PRO A 611 1.38 14.13 -32.40
N LEU A 612 0.76 13.66 -31.31
CA LEU A 612 -0.47 14.22 -30.77
C LEU A 612 -0.16 15.43 -29.87
N LYS A 613 -1.15 16.31 -29.68
CA LYS A 613 -1.03 17.43 -28.73
C LYS A 613 -0.94 16.88 -27.30
N ALA A 614 -0.18 17.54 -26.44
CA ALA A 614 -0.18 17.23 -25.01
C ALA A 614 -1.61 17.27 -24.42
N PHE A 615 -1.92 16.29 -23.57
CA PHE A 615 -3.05 16.34 -22.67
C PHE A 615 -2.88 17.46 -21.64
N THR A 616 -3.99 18.09 -21.23
CA THR A 616 -4.03 18.94 -20.03
C THR A 616 -4.81 18.22 -18.92
N ALA A 617 -4.55 18.57 -17.66
CA ALA A 617 -5.16 17.91 -16.50
C ALA A 617 -6.67 18.14 -16.48
N GLU A 618 -7.08 19.37 -16.74
CA GLU A 618 -8.47 19.84 -16.79
C GLU A 618 -9.29 19.04 -17.79
N LYS A 619 -8.84 18.98 -19.05
CA LYS A 619 -9.59 18.31 -20.12
C LYS A 619 -9.60 16.79 -19.98
N LEU A 620 -8.53 16.20 -19.45
CA LEU A 620 -8.49 14.74 -19.25
C LEU A 620 -9.36 14.33 -18.06
N LEU A 621 -9.31 15.08 -16.94
CA LEU A 621 -10.18 14.85 -15.78
C LEU A 621 -11.66 14.95 -16.18
N ALA A 622 -12.03 16.02 -16.87
CA ALA A 622 -13.37 16.22 -17.42
C ALA A 622 -13.81 15.07 -18.35
N SER A 623 -12.91 14.57 -19.20
CA SER A 623 -13.20 13.44 -20.07
C SER A 623 -13.43 12.14 -19.29
N ILE A 624 -12.59 11.83 -18.30
CA ILE A 624 -12.69 10.60 -17.51
C ILE A 624 -13.97 10.62 -16.66
N LEU A 625 -14.29 11.72 -15.99
CA LEU A 625 -15.47 11.82 -15.11
C LEU A 625 -16.78 11.65 -15.88
N ALA A 626 -16.91 12.28 -17.05
CA ALA A 626 -18.11 12.15 -17.88
C ALA A 626 -18.33 10.71 -18.39
N HIS A 627 -17.27 10.01 -18.84
CA HIS A 627 -17.37 8.58 -19.21
C HIS A 627 -17.64 7.68 -17.98
N PHE A 628 -17.06 8.00 -16.81
CA PHE A 628 -17.29 7.24 -15.58
C PHE A 628 -18.75 7.28 -15.14
N GLU A 629 -19.40 8.44 -15.29
CA GLU A 629 -20.83 8.62 -15.03
C GLU A 629 -21.70 7.82 -15.99
N THR A 630 -21.39 7.82 -17.29
CA THR A 630 -22.09 7.01 -18.29
C THR A 630 -22.00 5.52 -17.93
N LEU A 631 -20.78 5.04 -17.64
CA LEU A 631 -20.51 3.66 -17.23
C LEU A 631 -21.23 3.30 -15.92
N TYR A 632 -21.17 4.16 -14.90
CA TYR A 632 -21.82 3.94 -13.60
C TYR A 632 -23.36 3.92 -13.72
N SER A 633 -23.92 4.82 -14.53
CA SER A 633 -25.36 4.88 -14.82
C SER A 633 -25.85 3.61 -15.50
N THR A 634 -25.17 3.17 -16.57
CA THR A 634 -25.49 1.92 -17.28
C THR A 634 -25.29 0.69 -16.39
N PHE A 635 -24.26 0.69 -15.54
CA PHE A 635 -24.00 -0.38 -14.58
C PHE A 635 -25.10 -0.50 -13.52
N CYS A 636 -25.58 0.61 -12.95
CA CYS A 636 -26.69 0.59 -11.99
C CYS A 636 -28.01 0.10 -12.60
N GLN A 637 -28.17 0.21 -13.93
CA GLN A 637 -29.35 -0.26 -14.66
C GLN A 637 -29.23 -1.71 -15.16
N THR A 638 -28.04 -2.16 -15.56
CA THR A 638 -27.84 -3.42 -16.32
C THR A 638 -26.79 -4.38 -15.74
N GLY A 639 -26.12 -4.01 -14.66
CA GLY A 639 -24.98 -4.74 -14.10
C GLY A 639 -23.72 -4.64 -14.95
N PHE A 640 -22.72 -5.49 -14.67
CA PHE A 640 -21.52 -5.58 -15.49
C PHE A 640 -21.82 -6.41 -16.75
N ASN A 641 -22.33 -5.72 -17.77
CA ASN A 641 -22.84 -6.34 -18.98
C ASN A 641 -21.71 -6.80 -19.94
N ARG A 642 -22.09 -7.52 -21.02
CA ARG A 642 -21.13 -8.09 -21.98
C ARG A 642 -20.32 -7.06 -22.75
N ASP A 643 -20.83 -5.85 -22.93
CA ASP A 643 -20.15 -4.80 -23.69
C ASP A 643 -19.03 -4.19 -22.84
N MET A 644 -19.30 -3.96 -21.54
CA MET A 644 -18.29 -3.59 -20.55
C MET A 644 -17.23 -4.67 -20.36
N GLU A 645 -17.62 -5.95 -20.35
CA GLU A 645 -16.70 -7.08 -20.27
C GLU A 645 -15.80 -7.17 -21.52
N GLY A 646 -16.39 -7.03 -22.71
CA GLY A 646 -15.67 -7.03 -23.98
C GLY A 646 -14.63 -5.91 -24.06
N GLU A 647 -15.02 -4.66 -23.75
CA GLU A 647 -14.09 -3.54 -23.72
C GLU A 647 -13.00 -3.73 -22.66
N TYR A 648 -13.31 -4.36 -21.51
CA TYR A 648 -12.29 -4.67 -20.50
C TYR A 648 -11.24 -5.66 -21.05
N TYR A 649 -11.66 -6.72 -21.74
CA TYR A 649 -10.74 -7.70 -22.34
C TYR A 649 -9.99 -7.17 -23.58
N ASP A 650 -10.57 -6.29 -24.40
CA ASP A 650 -9.85 -5.60 -25.49
C ASP A 650 -8.65 -4.80 -24.95
N ASN A 651 -8.81 -4.26 -23.74
CA ASN A 651 -7.83 -3.40 -23.10
C ASN A 651 -6.98 -4.10 -22.03
N TRP A 652 -7.26 -5.32 -21.59
CA TRP A 652 -6.43 -5.99 -20.57
C TRP A 652 -5.12 -6.59 -21.13
N LEU A 653 -4.28 -7.08 -20.23
CA LEU A 653 -2.99 -7.73 -20.52
C LEU A 653 -2.99 -9.26 -20.42
N HIS A 654 -4.06 -9.89 -19.94
CA HIS A 654 -3.98 -11.23 -19.33
C HIS A 654 -4.45 -12.42 -20.18
N THR A 655 -4.87 -12.20 -21.42
CA THR A 655 -5.30 -13.29 -22.34
C THR A 655 -4.24 -14.39 -22.42
N ASP A 656 -4.64 -15.63 -22.13
CA ASP A 656 -3.81 -16.84 -22.21
C ASP A 656 -2.50 -16.84 -21.39
N GLN A 657 -2.28 -15.85 -20.50
CA GLN A 657 -1.07 -15.79 -19.69
C GLN A 657 -0.96 -16.99 -18.75
N VAL A 658 0.19 -17.67 -18.79
CA VAL A 658 0.56 -18.69 -17.80
C VAL A 658 1.21 -18.00 -16.61
N VAL A 659 0.73 -18.32 -15.40
CA VAL A 659 1.12 -17.72 -14.13
C VAL A 659 1.39 -18.81 -13.10
N THR A 660 2.17 -18.48 -12.06
CA THR A 660 2.40 -19.35 -10.91
C THR A 660 1.53 -18.89 -9.75
N LEU A 661 0.73 -19.79 -9.18
CA LEU A 661 -0.17 -19.51 -8.06
C LEU A 661 0.50 -19.86 -6.73
N GLU A 662 1.19 -18.90 -6.13
CA GLU A 662 1.91 -19.09 -4.85
C GLU A 662 0.98 -19.60 -3.72
N SER A 663 -0.26 -19.12 -3.65
CA SER A 663 -1.25 -19.57 -2.66
C SER A 663 -1.66 -21.03 -2.83
N GLU A 664 -1.61 -21.55 -4.06
CA GLU A 664 -1.95 -22.93 -4.41
C GLU A 664 -0.69 -23.82 -4.44
N GLY A 665 0.34 -23.48 -3.64
CA GLY A 665 1.58 -24.26 -3.55
C GLY A 665 2.51 -24.13 -4.76
N GLY A 666 2.36 -23.07 -5.56
CA GLY A 666 3.18 -22.85 -6.76
C GLY A 666 2.65 -23.54 -8.02
N VAL A 667 1.38 -23.95 -8.05
CA VAL A 667 0.71 -24.52 -9.23
C VAL A 667 0.77 -23.55 -10.42
N LYS A 668 1.13 -24.06 -11.60
CA LYS A 668 0.97 -23.32 -12.87
C LYS A 668 -0.51 -23.23 -13.24
N ALA A 669 -0.97 -22.06 -13.66
CA ALA A 669 -2.32 -21.88 -14.19
C ALA A 669 -2.35 -20.91 -15.38
N LYS A 670 -3.32 -21.07 -16.28
CA LYS A 670 -3.58 -20.16 -17.41
C LYS A 670 -4.76 -19.25 -17.11
N ILE A 671 -4.59 -17.94 -17.23
CA ILE A 671 -5.68 -16.97 -17.04
C ILE A 671 -6.72 -17.07 -18.17
N LYS A 672 -8.01 -17.01 -17.80
CA LYS A 672 -9.17 -17.21 -18.69
C LYS A 672 -10.12 -16.03 -18.79
N GLY A 673 -10.23 -15.21 -17.74
CA GLY A 673 -11.22 -14.12 -17.66
C GLY A 673 -11.45 -13.67 -16.22
N ILE A 674 -12.56 -12.98 -15.99
CA ILE A 674 -13.09 -12.70 -14.65
C ILE A 674 -14.52 -13.29 -14.51
N THR A 675 -14.98 -13.53 -13.28
CA THR A 675 -16.39 -13.86 -13.05
C THR A 675 -17.30 -12.64 -13.22
N ARG A 676 -18.40 -12.77 -13.97
CA ARG A 676 -19.36 -11.68 -14.22
C ARG A 676 -20.12 -11.22 -12.96
N ASP A 677 -20.26 -12.09 -11.97
CA ASP A 677 -21.02 -11.78 -10.75
C ASP A 677 -20.16 -11.13 -9.66
N TRP A 678 -18.83 -11.39 -9.67
CA TRP A 678 -17.96 -11.08 -8.52
C TRP A 678 -16.58 -10.51 -8.89
N GLY A 679 -16.20 -10.43 -10.17
CA GLY A 679 -14.88 -9.92 -10.57
C GLY A 679 -13.70 -10.73 -10.02
N LEU A 680 -13.88 -12.05 -9.80
CA LEU A 680 -12.80 -12.95 -9.40
C LEU A 680 -12.01 -13.38 -10.64
N LEU A 681 -10.67 -13.37 -10.58
CA LEU A 681 -9.83 -13.81 -11.69
C LEU A 681 -9.96 -15.32 -11.88
N LEU A 682 -10.22 -15.76 -13.11
CA LEU A 682 -10.35 -17.17 -13.49
C LEU A 682 -9.00 -17.69 -14.00
N ALA A 683 -8.48 -18.74 -13.36
CA ALA A 683 -7.23 -19.40 -13.74
C ALA A 683 -7.44 -20.92 -13.84
N GLU A 684 -7.11 -21.52 -14.98
CA GLU A 684 -7.19 -22.98 -15.21
C GLU A 684 -5.85 -23.64 -14.90
N GLU A 685 -5.82 -24.61 -13.98
CA GLU A 685 -4.60 -25.33 -13.59
C GLU A 685 -4.01 -26.12 -14.77
N LEU A 686 -2.70 -26.01 -14.94
CA LEU A 686 -1.92 -26.69 -15.97
C LEU A 686 -1.05 -27.79 -15.36
N GLY A 687 -1.14 -28.99 -15.93
CA GLY A 687 -0.32 -30.14 -15.57
C GLY A 687 0.95 -30.25 -16.41
N TRP A 688 1.37 -31.48 -16.64
CA TRP A 688 2.54 -31.81 -17.48
C TRP A 688 2.41 -31.21 -18.89
N GLU A 689 3.52 -30.68 -19.43
CA GLU A 689 3.59 -29.98 -20.72
C GLU A 689 2.59 -28.80 -20.87
N ASP A 690 2.30 -28.11 -19.77
CA ASP A 690 1.38 -26.97 -19.69
C ASP A 690 -0.04 -27.28 -20.23
N ARG A 691 -0.43 -28.57 -20.16
CA ARG A 691 -1.74 -29.08 -20.60
C ARG A 691 -2.82 -28.77 -19.54
N PRO A 692 -4.01 -28.25 -19.92
CA PRO A 692 -5.12 -28.05 -19.01
C PRO A 692 -5.53 -29.30 -18.23
N THR A 693 -5.74 -29.15 -16.91
CA THR A 693 -6.30 -30.20 -16.04
C THR A 693 -7.83 -30.17 -15.96
N GLY A 694 -8.46 -29.06 -16.40
CA GLY A 694 -9.89 -28.80 -16.23
C GLY A 694 -10.29 -28.29 -14.85
N ARG A 695 -9.39 -28.23 -13.87
CA ARG A 695 -9.65 -27.54 -12.59
C ARG A 695 -9.48 -26.04 -12.80
N VAL A 696 -10.49 -25.26 -12.42
CA VAL A 696 -10.45 -23.79 -12.43
C VAL A 696 -10.39 -23.28 -11.00
N VAL A 697 -9.46 -22.38 -10.74
CA VAL A 697 -9.28 -21.65 -9.48
C VAL A 697 -9.80 -20.21 -9.68
N THR A 698 -10.52 -19.69 -8.68
CA THR A 698 -11.05 -18.31 -8.66
C THR A 698 -10.29 -17.48 -7.64
N LEU A 699 -9.57 -16.45 -8.08
CA LEU A 699 -8.75 -15.61 -7.19
C LEU A 699 -9.47 -14.29 -6.87
N GLN A 700 -9.52 -13.93 -5.58
CA GLN A 700 -10.05 -12.66 -5.14
C GLN A 700 -8.97 -11.57 -5.17
N SER A 701 -9.32 -10.37 -5.61
CA SER A 701 -8.45 -9.20 -5.46
C SER A 701 -8.37 -8.75 -4.01
N ASP A 702 -7.17 -8.36 -3.54
CA ASP A 702 -6.96 -7.69 -2.24
C ASP A 702 -7.45 -6.22 -2.25
N SER A 703 -8.65 -5.99 -2.80
CA SER A 703 -9.40 -4.74 -2.78
C SER A 703 -10.01 -4.52 -1.39
N THR A 704 -10.02 -3.28 -0.89
CA THR A 704 -10.56 -2.91 0.43
C THR A 704 -12.10 -2.85 0.48
N LEU A 705 -12.77 -3.42 -0.52
CA LEU A 705 -14.23 -3.54 -0.59
C LEU A 705 -14.70 -4.72 0.29
N PRO A 706 -15.81 -4.60 1.03
CA PRO A 706 -16.25 -5.63 1.97
C PRO A 706 -16.71 -6.91 1.25
N PRO A 707 -16.43 -8.11 1.81
CA PRO A 707 -16.95 -9.36 1.26
C PRO A 707 -18.47 -9.40 1.33
N GLN A 708 -19.11 -9.72 0.22
CA GLN A 708 -20.56 -9.73 0.08
C GLN A 708 -21.18 -10.94 0.80
N PRO A 709 -22.37 -10.82 1.43
CA PRO A 709 -22.86 -11.76 2.43
C PRO A 709 -23.38 -13.11 1.88
N HIS A 710 -23.23 -13.38 0.57
CA HIS A 710 -23.76 -14.57 -0.10
C HIS A 710 -22.75 -15.23 -1.06
N GLN A 711 -21.52 -15.46 -0.60
CA GLN A 711 -20.64 -16.43 -1.25
C GLN A 711 -21.13 -17.87 -0.99
N PRO A 712 -21.38 -18.70 -2.01
CA PRO A 712 -21.52 -20.15 -1.81
C PRO A 712 -20.16 -20.75 -1.44
N HIS A 713 -20.14 -21.72 -0.52
CA HIS A 713 -18.89 -22.34 -0.05
C HIS A 713 -18.25 -23.24 -1.13
N LEU A 714 -17.24 -22.70 -1.82
CA LEU A 714 -16.36 -23.43 -2.74
C LEU A 714 -14.89 -23.15 -2.39
N GLY A 715 -14.16 -24.23 -2.04
CA GLY A 715 -12.71 -24.21 -1.84
C GLY A 715 -12.21 -23.50 -0.56
N GLU A 716 -10.92 -23.67 -0.30
CA GLU A 716 -10.17 -22.77 0.57
C GLU A 716 -9.80 -21.52 -0.25
N GLN A 717 -10.02 -20.33 0.31
CA GLN A 717 -9.86 -19.06 -0.42
C GLN A 717 -8.49 -18.44 -0.13
N GLY A 718 -7.57 -18.54 -1.08
CA GLY A 718 -6.28 -17.84 -1.04
C GLY A 718 -6.39 -16.37 -1.47
N SER A 719 -5.75 -15.47 -0.71
CA SER A 719 -5.39 -14.12 -1.17
C SER A 719 -4.05 -14.17 -1.91
N VAL A 720 -3.95 -13.55 -3.10
CA VAL A 720 -2.78 -13.73 -3.98
C VAL A 720 -2.09 -12.43 -4.34
N HIS A 721 -0.85 -12.27 -3.89
CA HIS A 721 0.06 -11.27 -4.42
C HIS A 721 0.59 -11.70 -5.80
N LEU A 722 -0.04 -11.21 -6.87
CA LEU A 722 0.48 -11.31 -8.25
C LEU A 722 1.66 -10.34 -8.49
N ALA A 723 2.73 -10.56 -7.74
CA ALA A 723 4.08 -10.09 -8.04
C ALA A 723 4.72 -11.00 -9.10
N HIS A 724 5.72 -10.49 -9.82
CA HIS A 724 6.52 -11.26 -10.79
C HIS A 724 5.73 -12.00 -11.90
N LEU A 725 4.98 -11.24 -12.71
CA LEU A 725 4.74 -11.63 -14.09
C LEU A 725 5.96 -11.25 -14.94
N GLU A 726 6.65 -12.25 -15.48
CA GLU A 726 7.62 -12.11 -16.56
C GLU A 726 6.94 -12.29 -17.91
N PHE A 727 7.39 -11.57 -18.94
CA PHE A 727 6.93 -11.75 -20.31
C PHE A 727 7.86 -12.74 -21.01
N PRO A 728 7.37 -13.91 -21.47
CA PRO A 728 8.20 -14.84 -22.23
C PRO A 728 8.71 -14.18 -23.51
N GLN A 729 10.02 -14.21 -23.74
CA GLN A 729 10.57 -13.86 -25.05
C GLN A 729 10.19 -14.96 -26.04
N HIS A 730 9.68 -14.60 -27.21
CA HIS A 730 9.39 -15.56 -28.28
C HIS A 730 10.70 -16.14 -28.83
N HIS A 731 11.14 -17.28 -28.28
CA HIS A 731 12.17 -18.11 -28.88
C HIS A 731 11.65 -18.73 -30.18
N GLN A 732 11.88 -18.05 -31.30
CA GLN A 732 11.78 -18.67 -32.61
C GLN A 732 12.98 -19.61 -32.79
N HIS A 733 12.71 -20.92 -32.91
CA HIS A 733 13.71 -21.88 -33.34
C HIS A 733 14.14 -21.58 -34.78
N HIS A 734 15.40 -21.19 -34.95
CA HIS A 734 16.10 -21.31 -36.23
C HIS A 734 16.95 -22.58 -36.23
N PRO A 735 16.89 -23.43 -37.26
CA PRO A 735 17.77 -24.59 -37.39
C PRO A 735 19.20 -24.16 -37.72
N GLU A 736 20.16 -24.98 -37.30
CA GLU A 736 21.58 -24.72 -37.47
C GLU A 736 22.03 -24.88 -38.92
N HIS A 737 22.86 -23.94 -39.40
CA HIS A 737 23.69 -24.14 -40.59
C HIS A 737 25.10 -23.64 -40.33
N HIS A 738 26.09 -24.51 -40.52
CA HIS A 738 27.51 -24.19 -40.34
C HIS A 738 27.98 -23.09 -41.31
N PRO A 739 28.74 -22.07 -40.83
CA PRO A 739 29.34 -21.08 -41.69
C PRO A 739 30.67 -21.59 -42.27
N THR A 740 30.89 -21.36 -43.57
CA THR A 740 32.23 -21.45 -44.18
C THR A 740 32.72 -20.05 -44.56
N GLN A 741 34.04 -19.84 -44.53
CA GLN A 741 34.73 -18.59 -44.87
C GLN A 741 34.36 -18.09 -46.30
N GLN A 742 34.53 -16.83 -46.72
CA GLN A 742 35.80 -16.08 -46.65
C GLN A 742 35.69 -14.59 -47.10
N GLN A 743 36.41 -13.70 -46.38
CA GLN A 743 37.15 -12.49 -46.84
C GLN A 743 36.53 -11.26 -47.59
N ARG A 744 37.14 -10.09 -47.26
CA ARG A 744 37.27 -8.78 -47.99
C ARG A 744 36.01 -7.91 -48.13
N ARG A 745 35.92 -6.71 -47.49
CA ARG A 745 36.68 -5.43 -47.62
C ARG A 745 36.22 -4.54 -48.81
N LEU A 746 35.48 -3.44 -48.53
CA LEU A 746 35.85 -2.01 -48.77
C LEU A 746 34.68 -1.03 -48.44
N ARG A 747 34.89 0.30 -48.55
CA ARG A 747 33.98 1.44 -48.26
C ARG A 747 34.13 2.54 -49.36
N PRO A 748 33.35 3.66 -49.42
CA PRO A 748 31.95 3.94 -49.03
C PRO A 748 31.06 4.23 -50.29
N PRO A 749 30.66 5.44 -50.80
CA PRO A 749 30.73 6.87 -50.38
C PRO A 749 29.37 7.64 -50.25
N LEU A 750 29.39 8.97 -50.46
CA LEU A 750 28.38 10.02 -50.14
C LEU A 750 27.17 10.22 -51.12
N ASN A 751 25.96 10.29 -50.55
CA ASN A 751 25.09 11.49 -50.38
C ASN A 751 24.99 12.60 -51.49
N ARG A 752 23.79 12.82 -52.09
CA ARG A 752 23.18 14.15 -52.43
C ARG A 752 21.70 14.09 -52.92
N LYS A 753 21.02 15.24 -52.99
CA LYS A 753 19.60 15.54 -53.39
C LYS A 753 19.58 16.73 -54.40
N PRO A 754 18.44 17.38 -54.79
CA PRO A 754 17.18 16.94 -55.45
C PRO A 754 16.74 17.88 -56.65
N ARG A 755 15.62 17.62 -57.37
CA ARG A 755 14.52 18.61 -57.73
C ARG A 755 13.47 18.22 -58.83
N HIS A 756 12.35 18.98 -58.84
CA HIS A 756 11.35 19.33 -59.90
C HIS A 756 10.35 18.34 -60.56
N GLN A 757 9.06 18.41 -60.11
CA GLN A 757 7.88 19.00 -60.80
C GLN A 757 7.57 18.78 -62.31
N LEU A 758 6.36 18.26 -62.67
CA LEU A 758 5.21 18.95 -63.38
C LEU A 758 4.16 18.04 -64.11
N ARG A 759 2.93 17.97 -63.55
CA ARG A 759 1.58 18.34 -64.12
C ARG A 759 1.20 18.12 -65.61
N ILE A 760 -0.05 17.64 -65.85
CA ILE A 760 -1.01 18.09 -66.91
C ILE A 760 -2.48 17.69 -66.56
N SER A 761 -3.50 18.28 -67.23
CA SER A 761 -4.97 18.19 -66.95
C SER A 761 -5.76 17.53 -68.14
N PRO A 762 -7.09 17.73 -68.51
CA PRO A 762 -8.12 18.75 -68.12
C PRO A 762 -9.66 18.38 -68.06
N SER A 763 -10.46 19.27 -67.44
CA SER A 763 -11.91 19.59 -67.72
C SER A 763 -13.03 18.59 -67.30
N ARG A 764 -14.36 18.91 -67.22
CA ARG A 764 -15.16 20.13 -67.58
C ARG A 764 -16.52 20.30 -66.81
N ALA A 765 -16.68 21.44 -66.11
CA ALA A 765 -17.87 22.32 -65.87
C ALA A 765 -19.38 21.88 -65.70
N ARG A 766 -20.02 22.41 -64.61
CA ARG A 766 -21.35 23.14 -64.53
C ARG A 766 -22.69 22.35 -64.70
N GLN A 767 -23.92 22.76 -64.28
CA GLN A 767 -24.56 23.85 -63.45
C GLN A 767 -26.06 23.44 -63.14
N THR A 768 -27.02 24.20 -62.54
CA THR A 768 -27.27 24.86 -61.19
C THR A 768 -28.75 25.36 -61.11
N LYS A 769 -29.31 25.69 -59.91
CA LYS A 769 -30.59 26.45 -59.58
C LYS A 769 -31.80 25.55 -59.13
N LYS A 770 -32.81 25.96 -58.32
CA LYS A 770 -33.12 27.23 -57.56
C LYS A 770 -34.22 27.07 -56.44
N LYS A 771 -34.12 27.88 -55.37
CA LYS A 771 -35.14 28.63 -54.55
C LYS A 771 -36.41 28.00 -53.88
N LEU A 772 -36.43 28.09 -52.52
CA LEU A 772 -37.34 28.81 -51.59
C LEU A 772 -38.91 28.64 -51.52
N SER A 773 -39.37 28.12 -50.35
CA SER A 773 -40.27 28.79 -49.35
C SER A 773 -41.84 28.68 -49.52
N PRO A 774 -42.72 29.11 -48.55
CA PRO A 774 -43.87 28.32 -48.03
C PRO A 774 -45.24 29.09 -48.12
N PRO A 775 -46.30 28.98 -47.26
CA PRO A 775 -46.71 28.05 -46.16
C PRO A 775 -48.21 27.58 -46.23
N SER A 776 -48.82 27.18 -45.09
CA SER A 776 -50.24 27.43 -44.64
C SER A 776 -51.23 26.27 -44.32
N THR A 777 -51.43 26.02 -43.00
CA THR A 777 -52.71 25.93 -42.23
C THR A 777 -53.88 24.95 -42.50
N MET A 778 -54.44 24.42 -41.38
CA MET A 778 -55.87 24.09 -41.08
C MET A 778 -56.53 22.82 -41.67
N ASN A 779 -57.53 22.15 -41.03
CA ASN A 779 -57.96 22.05 -39.62
C ASN A 779 -59.00 20.91 -39.40
N LEU A 780 -59.19 20.40 -38.16
CA LEU A 780 -60.41 19.72 -37.62
C LEU A 780 -60.88 18.38 -38.28
N SER A 781 -61.66 17.47 -37.65
CA SER A 781 -62.09 17.27 -36.24
C SER A 781 -62.58 15.82 -35.98
N ALA A 782 -62.73 15.48 -34.68
CA ALA A 782 -63.64 14.50 -34.06
C ALA A 782 -63.74 13.02 -34.57
N PHE A 783 -63.48 12.06 -33.66
CA PHE A 783 -64.58 11.37 -32.95
C PHE A 783 -64.12 10.67 -31.65
N ARG A 784 -65.02 10.62 -30.66
CA ARG A 784 -64.95 9.98 -29.32
C ARG A 784 -66.42 9.71 -28.91
N PRO A 785 -66.71 8.94 -27.85
CA PRO A 785 -66.22 7.62 -27.45
C PRO A 785 -67.40 6.62 -27.30
N VAL A 786 -67.19 5.42 -26.76
CA VAL A 786 -68.25 4.60 -26.14
C VAL A 786 -67.79 4.14 -24.74
N PHE A 787 -68.74 3.94 -23.82
CA PHE A 787 -68.54 3.82 -22.37
C PHE A 787 -69.63 2.92 -21.74
N ARG A 788 -69.55 2.67 -20.42
CA ARG A 788 -70.63 2.23 -19.49
C ARG A 788 -71.04 0.72 -19.52
N PRO A 789 -71.74 0.19 -18.47
CA PRO A 789 -71.60 0.47 -17.01
C PRO A 789 -71.93 -0.70 -16.02
N TYR A 790 -71.76 -0.42 -14.70
CA TYR A 790 -72.45 -1.03 -13.51
C TYR A 790 -72.16 -2.52 -13.16
N SER A 791 -72.21 -2.99 -11.90
CA SER A 791 -72.33 -2.40 -10.53
C SER A 791 -71.91 -3.45 -9.46
N GLY A 792 -71.70 -3.16 -8.15
CA GLY A 792 -71.51 -1.88 -7.45
C GLY A 792 -71.88 -1.85 -5.95
N ALA A 793 -71.07 -1.17 -5.12
CA ALA A 793 -71.35 -0.54 -3.81
C ALA A 793 -71.24 -1.29 -2.44
N ALA A 794 -70.95 -0.48 -1.41
CA ALA A 794 -71.26 -0.58 0.04
C ALA A 794 -70.33 -1.29 1.09
N SER A 795 -69.57 -0.46 1.83
CA SER A 795 -69.44 -0.36 3.32
C SER A 795 -68.95 -1.50 4.26
N ILE A 796 -67.85 -1.22 4.99
CA ILE A 796 -67.72 -1.08 6.49
C ILE A 796 -68.48 -2.11 7.36
N PRO A 797 -67.81 -2.91 8.24
CA PRO A 797 -67.45 -2.39 9.59
C PRO A 797 -66.19 -2.97 10.28
N ARG A 798 -65.99 -2.60 11.55
CA ARG A 798 -64.90 -2.95 12.49
C ARG A 798 -65.52 -3.20 13.88
N VAL A 799 -64.82 -3.96 14.76
CA VAL A 799 -64.98 -4.04 16.25
C VAL A 799 -65.94 -5.09 16.87
N ALA A 800 -65.31 -6.15 17.44
CA ALA A 800 -65.55 -6.81 18.74
C ALA A 800 -66.74 -7.77 19.06
N SER A 801 -66.53 -8.52 20.16
CA SER A 801 -67.44 -9.40 20.94
C SER A 801 -67.72 -10.81 20.34
N ASN A 802 -67.87 -11.91 21.11
CA ASN A 802 -67.65 -12.14 22.55
C ASN A 802 -67.52 -13.65 22.93
N TRP A 803 -66.83 -13.97 24.04
CA TRP A 803 -67.04 -15.13 24.97
C TRP A 803 -66.73 -16.58 24.49
N GLN A 804 -66.51 -17.62 25.35
CA GLN A 804 -65.93 -17.74 26.72
C GLN A 804 -65.62 -19.23 27.08
N LYS A 805 -64.66 -19.49 28.00
CA LYS A 805 -64.42 -20.76 28.77
C LYS A 805 -63.94 -21.98 27.93
N SER A 806 -63.19 -22.99 28.44
CA SER A 806 -63.05 -23.52 29.82
C SER A 806 -61.68 -24.18 30.18
N THR A 807 -61.23 -23.99 31.44
CA THR A 807 -60.73 -24.97 32.46
C THR A 807 -59.65 -26.06 32.21
N THR A 808 -58.42 -25.78 32.70
CA THR A 808 -57.60 -26.56 33.71
C THR A 808 -57.49 -28.12 33.75
N ARG A 809 -56.24 -28.64 33.56
CA ARG A 809 -55.37 -29.51 34.46
C ARG A 809 -55.92 -30.82 35.12
N PRO A 810 -55.12 -31.71 35.79
CA PRO A 810 -53.64 -31.89 35.95
C PRO A 810 -53.10 -33.36 35.83
N GLY A 811 -51.81 -33.59 36.18
CA GLY A 811 -51.19 -34.90 36.53
C GLY A 811 -49.86 -35.19 35.79
N GLN A 812 -48.63 -35.33 36.35
CA GLN A 812 -48.01 -36.01 37.53
C GLN A 812 -47.71 -37.53 37.40
N LYS A 813 -46.41 -37.89 37.34
CA LYS A 813 -45.67 -38.68 38.36
C LYS A 813 -44.16 -38.86 38.06
N THR A 814 -43.36 -39.15 39.09
CA THR A 814 -41.90 -39.46 39.14
C THR A 814 -41.67 -40.90 39.68
N PRO A 815 -40.48 -41.55 39.58
CA PRO A 815 -39.20 -41.29 40.32
C PRO A 815 -37.98 -41.07 39.37
N THR A 816 -36.70 -40.82 39.71
CA THR A 816 -35.85 -40.64 40.94
C THR A 816 -35.16 -41.84 41.62
N ALA A 817 -33.83 -42.02 41.42
CA ALA A 817 -32.87 -42.79 42.26
C ALA A 817 -31.41 -42.22 42.11
N SER A 818 -30.51 -42.40 43.11
CA SER A 818 -29.19 -41.71 43.15
C SER A 818 -28.17 -42.26 44.19
N PHE A 819 -26.86 -42.14 43.88
CA PHE A 819 -25.69 -41.89 44.79
C PHE A 819 -24.41 -41.68 43.91
N SER A 820 -23.22 -41.24 44.35
CA SER A 820 -22.56 -41.28 45.67
C SER A 820 -21.75 -39.99 46.01
N SER A 821 -21.01 -39.98 47.12
CA SER A 821 -20.75 -38.80 47.97
C SER A 821 -19.30 -38.32 48.14
N THR A 822 -19.13 -36.99 48.07
CA THR A 822 -18.18 -36.10 48.78
C THR A 822 -16.80 -36.58 49.29
N ALA A 823 -15.80 -35.72 49.06
CA ALA A 823 -14.93 -35.23 50.14
C ALA A 823 -15.09 -33.70 50.28
N GLN A 824 -15.11 -33.17 51.52
CA GLN A 824 -15.20 -31.73 51.78
C GLN A 824 -13.81 -31.12 52.01
N LEU A 825 -13.59 -29.90 51.53
CA LEU A 825 -12.45 -29.06 51.93
C LEU A 825 -12.93 -27.65 52.34
N GLN A 826 -12.15 -27.02 53.22
CA GLN A 826 -12.64 -26.12 54.25
C GLN A 826 -13.25 -24.78 53.77
N LYS A 827 -14.23 -24.31 54.56
CA LYS A 827 -15.00 -23.07 54.38
C LYS A 827 -14.17 -21.83 54.71
N ARG A 828 -13.46 -21.26 53.72
CA ARG A 828 -12.88 -19.90 53.81
C ARG A 828 -13.90 -18.86 53.30
N ALA A 829 -14.16 -17.82 54.10
CA ALA A 829 -15.24 -16.88 53.82
C ALA A 829 -14.98 -16.04 52.56
N LYS A 830 -15.87 -16.12 51.56
CA LYS A 830 -15.93 -15.16 50.45
C LYS A 830 -16.96 -14.08 50.78
N LYS A 831 -16.55 -12.81 50.69
CA LYS A 831 -17.49 -11.70 50.45
C LYS A 831 -18.35 -12.06 49.24
N GLY A 832 -19.65 -11.78 49.30
CA GLY A 832 -20.55 -12.02 48.18
C GLY A 832 -20.06 -11.22 46.96
N ALA A 833 -19.70 -11.91 45.88
CA ALA A 833 -19.45 -11.26 44.61
C ALA A 833 -20.80 -10.78 44.07
N GLY A 834 -21.03 -9.47 44.07
CA GLY A 834 -22.19 -8.90 43.38
C GLY A 834 -22.17 -9.33 41.92
N ASN A 835 -23.32 -9.78 41.40
CA ASN A 835 -23.44 -10.11 39.98
C ASN A 835 -23.02 -8.89 39.15
N ASP A 836 -21.94 -9.03 38.38
CA ASP A 836 -21.41 -7.94 37.56
C ASP A 836 -22.55 -7.36 36.70
N PRO A 837 -22.85 -6.04 36.79
CA PRO A 837 -23.92 -5.43 36.02
C PRO A 837 -23.82 -5.70 34.51
N ARG A 838 -22.60 -5.94 34.00
CA ARG A 838 -22.36 -6.34 32.61
C ARG A 838 -22.91 -7.74 32.33
N ILE A 839 -22.73 -8.72 33.22
CA ILE A 839 -23.27 -10.08 33.08
C ILE A 839 -24.81 -10.06 33.16
N THR A 840 -25.36 -9.24 34.07
CA THR A 840 -26.82 -9.05 34.20
C THR A 840 -27.42 -8.43 32.94
N ASN A 841 -26.85 -7.35 32.41
CA ASN A 841 -27.30 -6.72 31.16
C ASN A 841 -27.08 -7.63 29.93
N ILE A 842 -25.98 -8.39 29.87
CA ILE A 842 -25.75 -9.37 28.80
C ILE A 842 -26.84 -10.44 28.81
N ARG A 843 -27.25 -10.96 29.98
CA ARG A 843 -28.37 -11.91 30.06
C ARG A 843 -29.68 -11.27 29.61
N TYR A 844 -29.99 -10.06 30.11
CA TYR A 844 -31.19 -9.32 29.71
C TYR A 844 -31.26 -9.15 28.19
N HIS A 845 -30.20 -8.67 27.53
CA HIS A 845 -30.19 -8.48 26.08
C HIS A 845 -30.09 -9.76 25.23
N LEU A 846 -29.76 -10.93 25.83
CA LEU A 846 -29.71 -12.21 25.12
C LEU A 846 -31.00 -13.03 25.23
N THR A 847 -31.84 -12.81 26.25
CA THR A 847 -33.00 -13.67 26.53
C THR A 847 -34.33 -12.94 26.73
N HIS A 848 -34.38 -11.60 26.70
CA HIS A 848 -35.63 -10.87 26.90
C HIS A 848 -36.50 -10.88 25.62
N PRO A 849 -37.79 -11.25 25.68
CA PRO A 849 -38.61 -11.43 24.48
C PRO A 849 -38.94 -10.13 23.71
N LEU A 850 -38.56 -8.96 24.24
CA LEU A 850 -38.72 -7.65 23.59
C LEU A 850 -37.44 -7.13 22.89
N THR A 851 -36.32 -7.87 22.90
CA THR A 851 -35.09 -7.44 22.20
C THR A 851 -34.95 -8.07 20.81
N PRO A 852 -34.66 -7.29 19.75
CA PRO A 852 -34.56 -7.80 18.38
C PRO A 852 -33.31 -8.67 18.15
N ARG A 853 -33.34 -9.47 17.08
CA ARG A 853 -32.39 -10.57 16.80
C ARG A 853 -30.95 -10.08 16.46
N PRO A 854 -29.92 -10.96 16.58
CA PRO A 854 -28.56 -10.54 16.95
C PRO A 854 -27.74 -9.62 16.01
N LEU A 855 -28.17 -9.33 14.79
CA LEU A 855 -27.36 -8.57 13.82
C LEU A 855 -27.14 -7.10 14.20
N HIS A 856 -27.96 -6.53 15.10
CA HIS A 856 -27.85 -5.13 15.53
C HIS A 856 -26.84 -4.85 16.67
N PHE A 857 -26.15 -5.87 17.20
CA PHE A 857 -25.28 -5.76 18.38
C PHE A 857 -23.92 -5.07 18.15
N SER A 858 -23.64 -4.58 16.94
CA SER A 858 -22.35 -3.97 16.55
C SER A 858 -22.02 -2.62 17.25
N ARG A 859 -22.99 -1.99 17.93
CA ARG A 859 -22.87 -0.60 18.43
C ARG A 859 -21.95 -0.41 19.66
N THR A 860 -21.67 -1.42 20.47
CA THR A 860 -20.87 -1.26 21.72
C THR A 860 -19.43 -1.77 21.60
N ARG A 861 -18.44 -0.88 21.84
CA ARG A 861 -16.99 -1.18 21.73
C ARG A 861 -16.54 -2.39 22.56
N SER A 862 -17.10 -2.57 23.76
CA SER A 862 -16.79 -3.69 24.65
C SER A 862 -17.21 -5.04 24.07
N LEU A 863 -18.41 -5.14 23.48
CA LEU A 863 -18.81 -6.36 22.78
C LEU A 863 -18.02 -6.56 21.49
N ARG A 864 -17.66 -5.51 20.74
CA ARG A 864 -16.80 -5.64 19.55
C ARG A 864 -15.46 -6.30 19.90
N HIS A 865 -14.77 -5.80 20.94
CA HIS A 865 -13.50 -6.40 21.39
C HIS A 865 -13.70 -7.84 21.91
N TRP A 866 -14.78 -8.13 22.64
CA TRP A 866 -15.06 -9.50 23.12
C TRP A 866 -15.38 -10.48 21.98
N THR A 867 -16.12 -10.05 20.95
CA THR A 867 -16.42 -10.85 19.77
C THR A 867 -15.16 -11.11 18.94
N ILE A 868 -14.29 -10.12 18.75
CA ILE A 868 -12.98 -10.30 18.11
C ILE A 868 -12.11 -11.28 18.91
N HIS A 869 -12.02 -11.11 20.23
CA HIS A 869 -11.27 -12.01 21.11
C HIS A 869 -11.86 -13.44 21.11
N ARG A 870 -13.19 -13.59 21.06
CA ARG A 870 -13.87 -14.90 20.96
C ARG A 870 -13.67 -15.54 19.58
N ALA A 871 -13.66 -14.77 18.50
CA ALA A 871 -13.31 -15.23 17.16
C ALA A 871 -11.85 -15.69 17.09
N TRP A 872 -10.93 -14.95 17.71
CA TRP A 872 -9.52 -15.33 17.86
C TRP A 872 -9.34 -16.61 18.67
N LEU A 873 -10.03 -16.77 19.80
CA LEU A 873 -10.03 -18.01 20.58
C LEU A 873 -10.66 -19.20 19.84
N LEU A 874 -11.64 -18.96 18.96
CA LEU A 874 -12.20 -19.98 18.07
C LEU A 874 -11.24 -20.33 16.93
N PHE A 875 -10.52 -19.36 16.36
CA PHE A 875 -9.45 -19.58 15.40
C PHE A 875 -8.30 -20.40 16.01
N LEU A 876 -7.81 -20.02 17.19
CA LEU A 876 -6.80 -20.77 17.95
C LEU A 876 -7.29 -22.15 18.44
N ARG A 877 -8.60 -22.40 18.47
CA ARG A 877 -9.16 -23.75 18.67
C ARG A 877 -9.21 -24.54 17.36
N LYS A 878 -9.65 -23.92 16.26
CA LYS A 878 -9.63 -24.54 14.92
C LYS A 878 -8.21 -24.92 14.49
N ARG A 879 -7.21 -24.05 14.73
CA ARG A 879 -5.79 -24.35 14.45
C ARG A 879 -5.31 -25.57 15.25
N ARG A 880 -5.52 -25.60 16.57
CA ARG A 880 -5.18 -26.77 17.39
C ARG A 880 -5.92 -28.04 16.96
N TRP A 881 -7.19 -27.95 16.58
CA TRP A 881 -7.92 -29.10 16.01
C TRP A 881 -7.45 -29.53 14.61
N ALA A 882 -6.79 -28.65 13.85
CA ALA A 882 -6.16 -29.00 12.58
C ALA A 882 -4.77 -29.63 12.82
N GLU A 883 -3.99 -29.06 13.74
CA GLU A 883 -2.69 -29.58 14.22
C GLU A 883 -2.85 -30.97 14.87
N GLU A 884 -3.89 -31.18 15.68
CA GLU A 884 -4.26 -32.48 16.26
C GLU A 884 -4.72 -33.48 15.18
N ARG A 885 -5.45 -33.03 14.14
CA ARG A 885 -5.85 -33.91 13.01
C ARG A 885 -4.72 -34.23 12.04
N GLU A 886 -3.74 -33.35 11.88
CA GLU A 886 -2.47 -33.68 11.22
C GLU A 886 -1.79 -34.84 11.95
N LEU A 887 -1.57 -34.68 13.26
CA LEU A 887 -0.94 -35.70 14.09
C LEU A 887 -1.75 -37.01 14.12
N GLU A 888 -3.08 -36.95 14.14
CA GLU A 888 -3.95 -38.12 14.01
C GLU A 888 -3.81 -38.81 12.64
N ARG A 889 -3.82 -38.05 11.53
CA ARG A 889 -3.62 -38.62 10.18
C ARG A 889 -2.24 -39.25 10.03
N GLN A 890 -1.20 -38.60 10.55
CA GLN A 890 0.17 -39.10 10.55
C GLN A 890 0.30 -40.36 11.42
N TYR A 891 -0.30 -40.38 12.61
CA TYR A 891 -0.43 -41.57 13.46
C TYR A 891 -1.11 -42.73 12.73
N MET A 892 -2.27 -42.50 12.09
CA MET A 892 -2.98 -43.54 11.34
C MET A 892 -2.16 -44.07 10.16
N SER A 893 -1.43 -43.20 9.45
CA SER A 893 -0.53 -43.59 8.36
C SER A 893 0.65 -44.44 8.85
N MET A 894 1.33 -44.01 9.92
CA MET A 894 2.43 -44.76 10.53
C MET A 894 1.97 -46.11 11.08
N ARG A 895 0.83 -46.15 11.76
CA ARG A 895 0.19 -47.37 12.25
C ARG A 895 -0.17 -48.33 11.11
N ALA A 896 -0.71 -47.83 9.99
CA ALA A 896 -1.01 -48.65 8.82
C ALA A 896 0.26 -49.25 8.18
N ALA A 897 1.36 -48.49 8.12
CA ALA A 897 2.64 -48.98 7.64
C ALA A 897 3.25 -50.05 8.57
N CYS A 898 3.23 -49.80 9.89
CA CYS A 898 3.60 -50.78 10.92
C CYS A 898 2.82 -52.10 10.76
N GLU A 899 1.50 -52.01 10.61
CA GLU A 899 0.63 -53.19 10.49
C GLU A 899 0.84 -53.93 9.16
N HIS A 900 1.06 -53.21 8.05
CA HIS A 900 1.41 -53.84 6.78
C HIS A 900 2.73 -54.63 6.88
N LEU A 901 3.73 -54.10 7.60
CA LEU A 901 5.00 -54.80 7.86
C LEU A 901 4.83 -55.98 8.84
N ARG A 902 3.89 -55.94 9.79
CA ARG A 902 3.57 -57.06 10.70
C ARG A 902 2.97 -58.25 9.95
N LEU A 903 2.19 -57.97 8.91
CA LEU A 903 1.46 -58.94 8.10
C LEU A 903 2.20 -59.40 6.84
N LEU A 904 3.44 -58.96 6.63
CA LEU A 904 4.24 -59.31 5.45
C LEU A 904 4.97 -60.66 5.64
N ASP A 905 4.88 -61.56 4.67
CA ASP A 905 5.71 -62.78 4.62
C ASP A 905 7.09 -62.53 3.97
N ASN A 906 7.96 -63.56 3.94
CA ASN A 906 9.28 -63.46 3.31
C ASN A 906 9.24 -63.21 1.80
N ASN A 907 8.10 -63.42 1.14
CA ASN A 907 7.92 -63.25 -0.30
C ASN A 907 7.31 -61.87 -0.65
N GLY A 908 7.03 -61.03 0.35
CA GLY A 908 6.42 -59.71 0.18
C GLY A 908 4.90 -59.71 0.10
N ASN A 909 4.24 -60.84 0.38
CA ASN A 909 2.78 -60.94 0.37
C ASN A 909 2.18 -60.63 1.75
N ARG A 910 0.97 -60.07 1.77
CA ARG A 910 0.22 -59.79 3.01
C ARG A 910 -0.64 -60.99 3.42
N VAL A 911 -0.49 -61.46 4.66
CA VAL A 911 -1.32 -62.53 5.25
C VAL A 911 -2.43 -61.96 6.15
N SER A 912 -3.29 -62.85 6.68
CA SER A 912 -4.38 -62.48 7.60
C SER A 912 -3.88 -62.09 8.99
N GLU A 913 -4.66 -61.28 9.71
CA GLU A 913 -4.28 -60.75 11.03
C GLU A 913 -4.04 -61.83 12.10
N SER A 914 -4.67 -62.99 11.93
CA SER A 914 -4.50 -64.21 12.72
C SER A 914 -3.16 -64.92 12.56
N GLU A 915 -2.44 -64.71 11.44
CA GLU A 915 -1.12 -65.30 11.20
C GLU A 915 0.03 -64.39 11.67
N GLY A 916 -0.25 -63.11 11.89
CA GLY A 916 0.72 -62.11 12.35
C GLY A 916 1.21 -62.29 13.79
N GLY A 917 2.39 -61.74 14.08
CA GLY A 917 2.97 -61.71 15.45
C GLY A 917 2.37 -60.64 16.36
N GLY A 918 2.97 -60.42 17.52
CA GLY A 918 2.55 -59.35 18.44
C GLY A 918 2.73 -57.93 17.86
N GLN A 919 2.03 -56.96 18.43
CA GLN A 919 2.10 -55.53 18.10
C GLN A 919 2.79 -54.75 19.23
N GLY A 920 3.44 -53.64 18.88
CA GLY A 920 3.96 -52.66 19.83
C GLY A 920 4.93 -53.28 20.84
N PRO A 921 4.69 -53.16 22.17
CA PRO A 921 5.56 -53.76 23.20
C PRO A 921 5.79 -55.26 23.03
N ASP A 922 4.79 -55.99 22.52
CA ASP A 922 4.80 -57.45 22.37
C ASP A 922 5.35 -57.91 21.00
N ALA A 923 6.00 -57.04 20.22
CA ALA A 923 6.51 -57.36 18.88
C ALA A 923 7.41 -58.62 18.81
N GLY A 924 8.02 -59.05 19.93
CA GLY A 924 8.76 -60.31 20.03
C GLY A 924 7.91 -61.59 19.86
N ARG A 925 6.60 -61.52 20.06
CA ARG A 925 5.69 -62.67 19.97
C ARG A 925 5.50 -63.13 18.52
N LEU A 926 5.73 -64.41 18.26
CA LEU A 926 5.52 -65.02 16.95
C LEU A 926 4.04 -65.35 16.72
N GLY A 927 3.59 -65.26 15.47
CA GLY A 927 2.27 -65.70 15.03
C GLY A 927 2.26 -67.18 14.63
N ALA A 928 1.12 -67.66 14.10
CA ALA A 928 0.93 -69.08 13.75
C ALA A 928 1.99 -69.62 12.76
N ARG A 929 2.49 -68.79 11.84
CA ARG A 929 3.57 -69.11 10.89
C ARG A 929 4.99 -68.80 11.39
N GLY A 930 5.16 -68.70 12.71
CA GLY A 930 6.47 -68.60 13.34
C GLY A 930 7.27 -67.35 12.92
N ARG A 931 8.49 -67.55 12.40
CA ARG A 931 9.43 -66.46 12.08
C ARG A 931 9.27 -65.86 10.68
N GLU A 932 8.46 -66.45 9.81
CA GLU A 932 8.31 -66.03 8.40
C GLU A 932 7.52 -64.73 8.26
N VAL A 933 6.33 -64.67 8.88
CA VAL A 933 5.42 -63.53 8.84
C VAL A 933 5.88 -62.45 9.82
N GLY A 934 5.89 -61.18 9.42
CA GLY A 934 6.24 -60.04 10.25
C GLY A 934 7.74 -59.90 10.53
N ARG A 935 8.60 -60.51 9.70
CA ARG A 935 10.06 -60.49 9.88
C ARG A 935 10.63 -59.07 9.89
N LEU A 936 10.24 -58.23 8.91
CA LEU A 936 10.73 -56.85 8.80
C LEU A 936 10.26 -55.98 9.97
N TYR A 937 8.99 -56.10 10.37
CA TYR A 937 8.45 -55.43 11.55
C TYR A 937 9.25 -55.79 12.82
N ARG A 938 9.50 -57.07 13.06
CA ARG A 938 10.34 -57.51 14.19
C ARG A 938 11.77 -56.99 14.12
N SER A 939 12.39 -56.95 12.95
CA SER A 939 13.72 -56.36 12.78
C SER A 939 13.75 -54.87 13.10
N ALA A 940 12.76 -54.09 12.65
CA ALA A 940 12.67 -52.65 12.94
C ALA A 940 12.38 -52.35 14.42
N MET A 941 11.50 -53.14 15.06
CA MET A 941 11.11 -52.94 16.46
C MET A 941 12.18 -53.44 17.45
N LEU A 942 12.76 -54.63 17.22
CA LEU A 942 13.65 -55.29 18.17
C LEU A 942 15.15 -55.03 17.93
N LYS A 943 15.53 -54.65 16.70
CA LYS A 943 16.89 -54.26 16.25
C LYS A 943 18.07 -55.17 16.57
N ARG A 944 17.85 -56.39 17.05
CA ARG A 944 18.91 -57.37 17.29
C ARG A 944 19.66 -57.66 15.98
N GLY A 945 20.95 -57.33 15.94
CA GLY A 945 21.82 -57.53 14.78
C GLY A 945 21.81 -56.42 13.72
N VAL A 946 21.11 -55.30 13.94
CA VAL A 946 21.11 -54.16 12.98
C VAL A 946 22.37 -53.30 13.12
N TRP A 947 22.88 -53.15 14.34
CA TRP A 947 24.11 -52.40 14.62
C TRP A 947 25.35 -53.13 14.09
N GLY A 948 25.79 -52.76 12.89
CA GLY A 948 27.00 -53.28 12.23
C GLY A 948 26.87 -53.53 10.72
N SER A 949 25.65 -53.51 10.16
CA SER A 949 25.40 -53.86 8.74
C SER A 949 24.55 -52.85 7.96
N VAL A 950 23.99 -51.83 8.62
CA VAL A 950 23.19 -50.76 8.01
C VAL A 950 23.59 -49.42 8.65
N PRO A 951 23.62 -48.30 7.90
CA PRO A 951 23.92 -46.97 8.46
C PRO A 951 23.02 -46.54 9.63
N VAL A 952 23.55 -45.65 10.47
CA VAL A 952 22.95 -45.20 11.74
C VAL A 952 21.57 -44.56 11.53
N GLU A 953 21.35 -43.95 10.37
CA GLU A 953 20.13 -43.26 9.96
C GLU A 953 18.89 -44.18 10.01
N TYR A 954 19.06 -45.45 9.63
CA TYR A 954 18.02 -46.48 9.71
C TYR A 954 17.90 -47.12 11.10
N GLY A 955 18.79 -46.77 12.03
CA GLY A 955 18.84 -47.27 13.41
C GLY A 955 17.85 -46.61 14.38
N ARG A 956 17.02 -45.65 13.95
CA ARG A 956 15.94 -45.04 14.77
C ARG A 956 14.79 -46.03 15.01
N VAL A 957 14.01 -45.84 16.09
CA VAL A 957 12.85 -46.70 16.37
C VAL A 957 11.71 -46.25 15.44
N GLN A 958 11.09 -47.18 14.72
CA GLN A 958 9.76 -46.91 14.15
C GLN A 958 8.77 -46.84 15.31
N THR A 959 8.38 -45.64 15.71
CA THR A 959 7.34 -45.43 16.71
C THR A 959 5.97 -45.56 16.04
N ASP A 960 4.96 -46.04 16.76
CA ASP A 960 3.57 -46.04 16.27
C ASP A 960 2.97 -44.61 16.22
N PHE A 961 3.72 -43.58 16.61
CA PHE A 961 3.30 -42.18 16.71
C PHE A 961 4.35 -41.21 16.13
N PRO A 962 3.94 -40.10 15.48
CA PRO A 962 4.84 -39.06 14.99
C PRO A 962 5.47 -38.27 16.15
N ALA A 963 6.57 -37.57 15.84
CA ALA A 963 7.13 -36.57 16.76
C ALA A 963 6.20 -35.34 16.87
N ARG A 964 6.23 -34.66 18.03
CA ARG A 964 5.51 -33.38 18.24
C ARG A 964 6.19 -32.17 17.61
N GLU A 965 7.46 -32.31 17.26
CA GLU A 965 8.27 -31.29 16.60
C GLU A 965 8.51 -31.70 15.14
N GLY A 966 8.59 -30.72 14.25
CA GLY A 966 8.80 -30.96 12.83
C GLY A 966 10.14 -31.63 12.53
N TRP A 967 10.27 -32.22 11.34
CA TRP A 967 11.49 -32.92 10.93
C TRP A 967 12.69 -31.96 10.92
N ASN A 968 13.64 -32.15 11.84
CA ASN A 968 14.85 -31.34 11.89
C ASN A 968 15.81 -31.75 10.75
N HIS A 969 15.88 -30.90 9.72
CA HIS A 969 16.73 -31.09 8.54
C HIS A 969 18.23 -30.87 8.79
N ALA A 970 18.67 -30.48 10.00
CA ALA A 970 20.08 -30.18 10.29
C ALA A 970 20.95 -31.41 10.62
N TRP A 971 20.36 -32.60 10.78
CA TRP A 971 21.06 -33.90 10.98
C TRP A 971 22.09 -33.99 12.14
N THR A 972 22.11 -33.04 13.07
CA THR A 972 22.95 -33.12 14.27
C THR A 972 22.38 -34.06 15.33
N ARG A 973 23.25 -34.49 16.25
CA ARG A 973 22.93 -35.38 17.38
C ARG A 973 23.00 -34.57 18.68
N ASN A 974 22.00 -34.72 19.54
CA ASN A 974 22.12 -34.40 20.97
C ASN A 974 22.87 -35.52 21.70
#